data_AF-A0A2E4EAH0-F1
#
_entry.id   AF-A0A2E4EAH0-F1
#
_cell.length_a   1.000
_cell.length_b   1.000
_cell.length_c   1.000
_cell.angle_alpha   90.00
_cell.angle_beta   90.00
_cell.angle_gamma   90.00
#
_symmetry.space_group_name_H-M   'P 1'
#
loop_
_entity.id
_entity.type
_entity.pdbx_description
1 polymer ?
#
loop_
_entity_poly.entity_id
_entity_poly.type
_entity_poly.pdbx_seq_one_letter_code
_entity_poly.pdbx_strand_id
1 'polypeptide(L)'
;MAEKYTPSKIKQIIEGRKFRRMEEMVKSPDFPRELMLKTLNEETPRFSRSTAWGVDLNHSELMAEMLNSARFTDEEVELMVQNNPSLRGLSLYCERLAKEHYLYAFELRIAEKSFTNVSMWKVVRHKHFPMGNAMELVNTTENSELIKVIAEYTTSADVLEAIFKRALTLSTDESNTIVTQLAGNKHLPRHIVDKLLVLDLKALNVNQIGELCRNLLNTFPHTFEQGMFVRGEVVKTVQTNMQYTLSFCDEGIMKNASITKDQALTMIDKVACSRSWDYLLKRIDFTQDELEEMLLTHASSNTGLCYAIMSATDSISDSAIIEFVENNSDSTMVGAMLASHSVPTTVLETLAYDPDPVIQRLIAVHPDVPEHTYRSLYRVRMEMQASKSFYTFQQSEAFSGINKLQKFELLHEEYGFDLFDFKFVTSPKKALQMIIGSKHPQEVSFVYGSGTAESIMAISSLQSVFTNEKGKLDRFRYLSFVTEINDALGNGDDAGKRVGLAVDSVSLKLAMSFFTNEEIIQVLLGNKSDEAQDVFRLLASLINRGDEDENAKQVKLVRRWIEKNNNLGDAFHTYLSNKQLRDLGSSQPNVQFYQARAIAELKSINEMLPTGVRLTLPANSVELRSLGRKQRHCVGTKHYADRCVDGSSIIFALSTGVRSDETFTYQFERYSNRLNQAKGFANSSTPPALEPVAREVFKAIKSTCERIAAIEVDTKDAIAA
;
A
#
# COMPACT_ATOMS: atom_id res chain seq x y z
N MET A 1 10.59 11.94 7.39
CA MET A 1 11.01 13.22 8.02
C MET A 1 10.00 13.56 9.11
N ALA A 2 10.45 13.86 10.34
CA ALA A 2 9.57 14.26 11.44
C ALA A 2 8.98 15.66 11.18
N GLU A 3 7.65 15.81 11.28
CA GLU A 3 7.00 17.12 11.18
C GLU A 3 7.45 18.01 12.37
N LYS A 4 7.93 19.23 12.07
CA LYS A 4 8.11 20.27 13.10
C LYS A 4 6.75 20.83 13.50
N TYR A 5 6.39 20.68 14.77
CA TYR A 5 5.13 21.19 15.32
C TYR A 5 5.30 22.59 15.92
N THR A 6 4.67 23.60 15.31
CA THR A 6 4.68 24.98 15.85
C THR A 6 3.70 25.13 17.02
N PRO A 7 3.91 26.04 17.97
CA PRO A 7 2.99 26.28 19.12
C PRO A 7 1.52 26.48 18.71
N SER A 8 1.26 27.17 17.59
CA SER A 8 -0.10 27.36 17.05
C SER A 8 -0.70 26.06 16.51
N LYS A 9 0.09 25.20 15.85
CA LYS A 9 -0.35 23.88 15.37
C LYS A 9 -0.62 22.93 16.53
N ILE A 10 0.19 23.02 17.61
CA ILE A 10 -0.05 22.29 18.85
C ILE A 10 -1.38 22.71 19.50
N LYS A 11 -1.63 24.01 19.65
CA LYS A 11 -2.89 24.53 20.20
C LYS A 11 -4.12 24.10 19.37
N GLN A 12 -4.03 24.21 18.04
CA GLN A 12 -5.11 23.83 17.13
C GLN A 12 -5.44 22.33 17.18
N ILE A 13 -4.44 21.47 17.40
CA ILE A 13 -4.63 20.02 17.45
C ILE A 13 -5.20 19.59 18.81
N ILE A 14 -4.80 20.23 19.91
CA ILE A 14 -5.41 20.07 21.24
C ILE A 14 -6.89 20.49 21.20
N GLU A 15 -7.19 21.65 20.63
CA GLU A 15 -8.57 22.16 20.49
C GLU A 15 -9.42 21.30 19.54
N GLY A 16 -8.79 20.69 18.52
CA GLY A 16 -9.45 19.86 17.51
C GLY A 16 -9.72 18.40 17.91
N ARG A 17 -9.33 17.96 19.13
CA ARG A 17 -9.54 16.61 19.67
C ARG A 17 -9.07 15.45 18.75
N LYS A 18 -8.02 15.66 17.93
CA LYS A 18 -7.49 14.63 17.00
C LYS A 18 -6.40 13.78 17.68
N PHE A 19 -6.82 12.76 18.44
CA PHE A 19 -5.94 11.98 19.33
C PHE A 19 -4.69 11.37 18.67
N ARG A 20 -4.84 10.65 17.54
CA ARG A 20 -3.71 9.98 16.85
C ARG A 20 -2.59 10.95 16.42
N ARG A 21 -2.96 12.17 16.01
CA ARG A 21 -1.98 13.23 15.68
C ARG A 21 -1.34 13.83 16.94
N MET A 22 -2.04 13.90 18.07
CA MET A 22 -1.47 14.37 19.34
C MET A 22 -0.41 13.40 19.88
N GLU A 23 -0.63 12.09 19.75
CA GLU A 23 0.33 11.08 20.20
C GLU A 23 1.63 11.13 19.39
N GLU A 24 1.54 11.19 18.05
CA GLU A 24 2.69 11.38 17.15
C GLU A 24 3.45 12.69 17.46
N MET A 25 2.72 13.74 17.84
CA MET A 25 3.28 15.04 18.23
C MET A 25 4.08 15.00 19.51
N VAL A 26 3.53 14.43 20.59
CA VAL A 26 4.20 14.35 21.90
C VAL A 26 5.47 13.49 21.80
N LYS A 27 5.43 12.44 20.96
CA LYS A 27 6.58 11.58 20.64
C LYS A 27 7.66 12.27 19.79
N SER A 28 7.31 13.30 19.01
CA SER A 28 8.29 14.03 18.19
C SER A 28 9.34 14.72 19.05
N PRO A 29 10.65 14.59 18.76
CA PRO A 29 11.75 15.22 19.52
C PRO A 29 11.68 16.76 19.55
N ASP A 30 10.94 17.37 18.61
CA ASP A 30 10.77 18.81 18.50
C ASP A 30 9.61 19.38 19.35
N PHE A 31 8.84 18.55 20.05
CA PHE A 31 7.75 19.03 20.92
C PHE A 31 8.30 19.79 22.14
N PRO A 32 7.82 21.01 22.44
CA PRO A 32 8.39 21.83 23.52
C PRO A 32 8.18 21.23 24.92
N ARG A 33 9.28 21.01 25.63
CA ARG A 33 9.31 20.51 27.03
C ARG A 33 8.46 21.37 27.98
N GLU A 34 8.57 22.70 27.86
CA GLU A 34 7.82 23.65 28.70
C GLU A 34 6.30 23.52 28.54
N LEU A 35 5.85 23.21 27.32
CA LEU A 35 4.43 23.04 27.04
C LEU A 35 3.90 21.74 27.65
N MET A 36 4.68 20.65 27.61
CA MET A 36 4.35 19.41 28.31
C MET A 36 4.20 19.65 29.82
N LEU A 37 5.17 20.35 30.41
CA LEU A 37 5.17 20.65 31.85
C LEU A 37 4.00 21.56 32.25
N LYS A 38 3.65 22.53 31.41
CA LYS A 38 2.47 23.37 31.58
C LYS A 38 1.18 22.55 31.54
N THR A 39 1.00 21.68 30.53
CA THR A 39 -0.17 20.82 30.40
C THR A 39 -0.31 19.85 31.58
N LEU A 40 0.79 19.20 31.99
CA LEU A 40 0.84 18.31 33.15
C LEU A 40 0.59 19.00 34.50
N ASN A 41 0.66 20.33 34.57
CA ASN A 41 0.35 21.08 35.79
C ASN A 41 -1.06 21.70 35.76
N GLU A 42 -1.48 22.25 34.62
CA GLU A 42 -2.72 23.03 34.49
C GLU A 42 -3.98 22.18 34.25
N GLU A 43 -3.88 21.07 33.52
CA GLU A 43 -5.04 20.20 33.21
C GLU A 43 -5.32 19.15 34.28
N THR A 44 -4.37 18.98 35.20
CA THR A 44 -4.32 17.93 36.22
C THR A 44 -5.30 18.07 37.40
N PRO A 45 -5.75 19.27 37.81
CA PRO A 45 -6.80 19.42 38.82
C PRO A 45 -8.19 18.93 38.36
N ARG A 46 -8.38 18.62 37.07
CA ARG A 46 -9.66 18.16 36.50
C ARG A 46 -9.90 16.66 36.65
N PHE A 47 -8.87 15.87 37.01
CA PHE A 47 -8.95 14.43 37.24
C PHE A 47 -9.74 14.04 38.50
N SER A 48 -9.74 14.89 39.53
CA SER A 48 -10.28 14.52 40.86
C SER A 48 -11.71 14.99 41.12
N ARG A 49 -12.33 15.78 40.23
CA ARG A 49 -13.58 16.51 40.54
C ARG A 49 -14.72 16.39 39.53
N SER A 50 -14.58 15.61 38.47
CA SER A 50 -15.59 15.57 37.40
C SER A 50 -16.00 14.14 37.06
N THR A 51 -17.24 13.78 37.40
CA THR A 51 -17.95 12.59 36.92
C THR A 51 -18.21 12.59 35.40
N ALA A 52 -17.79 13.65 34.68
CA ALA A 52 -18.06 13.82 33.25
C ALA A 52 -16.85 13.55 32.32
N TRP A 53 -15.63 13.43 32.84
CA TRP A 53 -14.41 13.27 32.01
C TRP A 53 -13.85 11.85 31.92
N GLY A 54 -14.61 10.88 32.44
CA GLY A 54 -14.35 9.46 32.24
C GLY A 54 -14.52 8.96 30.79
N VAL A 55 -15.09 9.78 29.90
CA VAL A 55 -15.54 9.32 28.58
C VAL A 55 -14.44 9.33 27.50
N ASP A 56 -13.34 10.07 27.68
CA ASP A 56 -12.26 10.16 26.67
C ASP A 56 -10.95 9.49 27.17
N LEU A 57 -10.88 8.15 27.06
CA LEU A 57 -9.68 7.29 27.27
C LEU A 57 -8.39 7.91 26.69
N ASN A 58 -8.57 8.56 25.54
CA ASN A 58 -7.57 9.27 24.75
C ASN A 58 -6.80 10.35 25.54
N HIS A 59 -7.40 11.07 26.47
CA HIS A 59 -6.68 12.18 27.14
C HIS A 59 -5.67 11.69 28.18
N SER A 60 -6.00 10.62 28.91
CA SER A 60 -5.13 10.05 29.95
C SER A 60 -3.90 9.37 29.35
N GLU A 61 -4.07 8.70 28.21
CA GLU A 61 -2.97 8.09 27.44
C GLU A 61 -1.99 9.14 26.92
N LEU A 62 -2.48 10.27 26.43
CA LEU A 62 -1.64 11.37 25.97
C LEU A 62 -0.78 11.94 27.11
N MET A 63 -1.36 12.15 28.28
CA MET A 63 -0.64 12.68 29.44
C MET A 63 0.36 11.66 30.00
N ALA A 64 0.01 10.37 30.01
CA ALA A 64 0.95 9.31 30.34
C ALA A 64 2.12 9.27 29.35
N GLU A 65 1.88 9.48 28.06
CA GLU A 65 2.93 9.57 27.05
C GLU A 65 3.85 10.79 27.27
N MET A 66 3.30 11.92 27.73
CA MET A 66 4.11 13.08 28.15
C MET A 66 5.02 12.74 29.33
N LEU A 67 4.51 12.00 30.34
CA LEU A 67 5.33 11.54 31.47
C LEU A 67 6.39 10.50 31.04
N ASN A 68 6.05 9.63 30.09
CA ASN A 68 6.97 8.66 29.50
C ASN A 68 8.06 9.30 28.61
N SER A 69 7.96 10.61 28.31
CA SER A 69 8.94 11.30 27.47
C SER A 69 10.33 11.31 28.09
N ALA A 70 11.35 10.89 27.33
CA ALA A 70 12.76 10.90 27.73
C ALA A 70 13.33 12.30 28.08
N ARG A 71 12.53 13.37 27.94
CA ARG A 71 12.87 14.75 28.30
C ARG A 71 12.77 15.07 29.79
N PHE A 72 12.12 14.19 30.54
CA PHE A 72 12.05 14.25 31.99
C PHE A 72 12.88 13.13 32.56
N THR A 73 13.60 13.37 33.65
CA THR A 73 14.22 12.31 34.46
C THR A 73 13.17 11.63 35.34
N ASP A 74 13.46 10.43 35.86
CA ASP A 74 12.52 9.73 36.74
C ASP A 74 12.29 10.53 38.03
N GLU A 75 13.31 11.21 38.54
CA GLU A 75 13.21 12.11 39.69
C GLU A 75 12.31 13.32 39.43
N GLU A 76 12.39 13.89 38.22
CA GLU A 76 11.52 15.00 37.82
C GLU A 76 10.07 14.55 37.69
N VAL A 77 9.83 13.37 37.09
CA VAL A 77 8.49 12.79 36.99
C VAL A 77 7.90 12.53 38.38
N GLU A 78 8.69 11.99 39.30
CA GLU A 78 8.25 11.73 40.68
C GLU A 78 7.98 13.03 41.44
N LEU A 79 8.83 14.05 41.29
CA LEU A 79 8.62 15.37 41.87
C LEU A 79 7.33 16.04 41.34
N MET A 80 7.00 15.84 40.06
CA MET A 80 5.72 16.30 39.50
C MET A 80 4.52 15.62 40.17
N VAL A 81 4.60 14.32 40.44
CA VAL A 81 3.53 13.59 41.15
C VAL A 81 3.43 13.98 42.62
N GLN A 82 4.56 14.29 43.27
CA GLN A 82 4.56 14.82 44.64
C GLN A 82 3.89 16.20 44.71
N ASN A 83 4.22 17.09 43.78
CA ASN A 83 3.63 18.42 43.67
C ASN A 83 2.16 18.37 43.21
N ASN A 84 1.77 17.30 42.51
CA ASN A 84 0.43 17.14 41.98
C ASN A 84 -0.11 15.70 42.13
N PRO A 85 -0.67 15.35 43.31
CA PRO A 85 -1.10 13.99 43.61
C PRO A 85 -2.18 13.40 42.69
N SER A 86 -2.91 14.21 41.91
CA SER A 86 -3.88 13.66 40.95
C SER A 86 -3.23 13.01 39.72
N LEU A 87 -1.94 13.25 39.47
CA LEU A 87 -1.16 12.50 38.46
C LEU A 87 -0.96 11.03 38.83
N ARG A 88 -1.16 10.64 40.10
CA ARG A 88 -1.03 9.24 40.54
C ARG A 88 -1.91 8.29 39.75
N GLY A 89 -3.08 8.73 39.28
CA GLY A 89 -3.98 7.93 38.44
C GLY A 89 -3.39 7.55 37.08
N LEU A 90 -2.44 8.33 36.57
CA LEU A 90 -1.74 8.03 35.31
C LEU A 90 -0.75 6.87 35.46
N SER A 91 -0.46 6.41 36.68
CA SER A 91 0.38 5.22 36.90
C SER A 91 -0.19 3.93 36.30
N LEU A 92 -1.49 3.89 35.98
CA LEU A 92 -2.09 2.77 35.22
C LEU A 92 -1.68 2.77 33.74
N TYR A 93 -1.06 3.85 33.25
CA TYR A 93 -0.63 4.05 31.86
C TYR A 93 0.87 4.37 31.74
N CYS A 94 1.46 4.97 32.79
CA CYS A 94 2.84 5.44 32.81
C CYS A 94 3.72 4.49 33.63
N GLU A 95 4.60 3.77 32.94
CA GLU A 95 5.51 2.80 33.56
C GLU A 95 6.64 3.46 34.35
N ARG A 96 6.89 4.76 34.18
CA ARG A 96 7.97 5.45 34.89
C ARG A 96 7.62 5.81 36.33
N LEU A 97 6.35 5.79 36.68
CA LEU A 97 5.90 6.10 38.04
C LEU A 97 6.20 4.95 39.00
N ALA A 98 6.53 5.31 40.24
CA ALA A 98 6.82 4.33 41.28
C ALA A 98 5.66 3.33 41.48
N LYS A 99 6.03 2.08 41.81
CA LYS A 99 5.08 0.97 42.04
C LYS A 99 3.98 1.31 43.05
N GLU A 100 4.28 2.13 44.06
CA GLU A 100 3.34 2.55 45.10
C GLU A 100 2.14 3.33 44.54
N HIS A 101 2.37 4.22 43.56
CA HIS A 101 1.30 4.98 42.90
C HIS A 101 0.40 4.06 42.08
N TYR A 102 1.01 3.08 41.40
CA TYR A 102 0.29 2.05 40.66
C TYR A 102 -0.61 1.23 41.59
N LEU A 103 -0.09 0.74 42.72
CA LEU A 103 -0.88 -0.06 43.67
C LEU A 103 -2.07 0.74 44.23
N TYR A 104 -1.86 2.02 44.55
CA TYR A 104 -2.94 2.91 44.98
C TYR A 104 -4.02 3.10 43.89
N ALA A 105 -3.61 3.39 42.65
CA ALA A 105 -4.56 3.57 41.54
C ALA A 105 -5.28 2.24 41.19
N PHE A 106 -4.58 1.12 41.28
CA PHE A 106 -5.11 -0.23 41.11
C PHE A 106 -6.20 -0.53 42.15
N GLU A 107 -5.95 -0.30 43.44
CA GLU A 107 -6.94 -0.50 44.51
C GLU A 107 -8.22 0.32 44.29
N LEU A 108 -8.08 1.57 43.84
CA LEU A 108 -9.23 2.42 43.50
C LEU A 108 -9.99 1.93 42.28
N ARG A 109 -9.30 1.37 41.28
CA ARG A 109 -9.91 0.81 40.07
C ARG A 109 -10.69 -0.46 40.33
N ILE A 110 -10.12 -1.39 41.11
CA ILE A 110 -10.77 -2.68 41.41
C ILE A 110 -11.97 -2.50 42.34
N ALA A 111 -11.93 -1.50 43.23
CA ALA A 111 -13.05 -1.12 44.09
C ALA A 111 -14.09 -0.24 43.36
N GLU A 112 -13.88 0.04 42.07
CA GLU A 112 -14.73 0.89 41.21
C GLU A 112 -14.97 2.31 41.76
N LYS A 113 -14.08 2.79 42.63
CA LYS A 113 -14.15 4.12 43.24
C LYS A 113 -13.61 5.22 42.32
N SER A 114 -12.64 4.88 41.47
CA SER A 114 -12.04 5.79 40.49
C SER A 114 -11.50 5.01 39.29
N PHE A 115 -11.18 5.72 38.21
CA PHE A 115 -10.55 5.17 37.01
C PHE A 115 -11.35 4.06 36.29
N THR A 116 -12.66 3.92 36.53
CA THR A 116 -13.50 2.84 35.99
C THR A 116 -13.45 2.69 34.46
N ASN A 117 -13.13 3.76 33.74
CA ASN A 117 -13.03 3.74 32.28
C ASN A 117 -11.71 3.13 31.78
N VAL A 118 -10.70 2.96 32.64
CA VAL A 118 -9.45 2.28 32.28
C VAL A 118 -9.75 0.79 32.07
N SER A 119 -9.46 0.30 30.87
CA SER A 119 -9.66 -1.12 30.53
C SER A 119 -8.76 -2.02 31.38
N MET A 120 -9.34 -3.09 31.93
CA MET A 120 -8.63 -3.95 32.88
C MET A 120 -7.41 -4.67 32.29
N TRP A 121 -7.41 -4.94 30.96
CA TRP A 121 -6.25 -5.52 30.28
C TRP A 121 -5.00 -4.64 30.33
N LYS A 122 -5.15 -3.30 30.36
CA LYS A 122 -4.00 -2.39 30.53
C LYS A 122 -3.43 -2.47 31.93
N VAL A 123 -4.32 -2.56 32.91
CA VAL A 123 -3.98 -2.70 34.33
C VAL A 123 -3.17 -3.98 34.55
N VAL A 124 -3.68 -5.14 34.11
CA VAL A 124 -3.03 -6.44 34.34
C VAL A 124 -1.70 -6.59 33.58
N ARG A 125 -1.58 -6.01 32.38
CA ARG A 125 -0.33 -6.05 31.60
C ARG A 125 0.75 -5.10 32.11
N HIS A 126 0.41 -4.17 33.00
CA HIS A 126 1.37 -3.21 33.52
C HIS A 126 2.47 -3.91 34.32
N LYS A 127 3.73 -3.49 34.17
CA LYS A 127 4.89 -4.14 34.82
C LYS A 127 4.82 -4.18 36.35
N HIS A 128 4.03 -3.30 36.95
CA HIS A 128 3.82 -3.23 38.40
C HIS A 128 2.60 -4.02 38.89
N PHE A 129 1.82 -4.63 38.00
CA PHE A 129 0.72 -5.51 38.39
C PHE A 129 1.28 -6.66 39.23
N PRO A 130 0.71 -6.94 40.42
CA PRO A 130 1.22 -7.96 41.33
C PRO A 130 0.80 -9.36 40.86
N MET A 131 1.25 -9.80 39.68
CA MET A 131 0.91 -11.11 39.12
C MET A 131 1.35 -12.27 40.05
N GLY A 132 2.40 -12.06 40.85
CA GLY A 132 2.81 -13.00 41.89
C GLY A 132 1.75 -13.24 42.99
N ASN A 133 0.81 -12.30 43.18
CA ASN A 133 -0.30 -12.39 44.13
C ASN A 133 -1.64 -12.66 43.41
N ALA A 134 -1.63 -13.08 42.15
CA ALA A 134 -2.85 -13.30 41.37
C ALA A 134 -3.81 -14.28 42.04
N MET A 135 -3.31 -15.30 42.75
CA MET A 135 -4.12 -16.24 43.53
C MET A 135 -4.96 -15.54 44.61
N GLU A 136 -4.34 -14.64 45.38
CA GLU A 136 -5.03 -13.89 46.43
C GLU A 136 -6.07 -12.95 45.82
N LEU A 137 -5.73 -12.26 44.73
CA LEU A 137 -6.66 -11.40 44.00
C LEU A 137 -7.87 -12.20 43.48
N VAL A 138 -7.64 -13.36 42.86
CA VAL A 138 -8.69 -14.25 42.36
C VAL A 138 -9.57 -14.79 43.48
N ASN A 139 -9.08 -14.90 44.71
CA ASN A 139 -9.87 -15.38 45.84
C ASN A 139 -10.65 -14.27 46.56
N THR A 140 -10.21 -13.02 46.46
CA THR A 140 -10.72 -11.90 47.29
C THR A 140 -11.55 -10.87 46.51
N THR A 141 -11.27 -10.67 45.22
CA THR A 141 -11.98 -9.65 44.42
C THR A 141 -13.39 -10.12 44.06
N GLU A 142 -14.37 -9.23 43.91
CA GLU A 142 -15.66 -9.53 43.26
C GLU A 142 -15.70 -9.09 41.80
N ASN A 143 -14.63 -8.45 41.30
CA ASN A 143 -14.58 -7.89 39.97
C ASN A 143 -14.34 -8.97 38.90
N SER A 144 -15.40 -9.35 38.18
CA SER A 144 -15.35 -10.38 37.13
C SER A 144 -14.50 -9.99 35.91
N GLU A 145 -14.40 -8.69 35.60
CA GLU A 145 -13.50 -8.16 34.55
C GLU A 145 -12.03 -8.41 34.89
N LEU A 146 -11.63 -8.19 36.15
CA LEU A 146 -10.27 -8.51 36.62
C LEU A 146 -9.96 -10.00 36.53
N ILE A 147 -10.87 -10.85 36.99
CA ILE A 147 -10.70 -12.30 36.93
C ILE A 147 -10.54 -12.78 35.48
N LYS A 148 -11.39 -12.27 34.58
CA LYS A 148 -11.32 -12.56 33.14
C LYS A 148 -9.95 -12.22 32.55
N VAL A 149 -9.43 -11.03 32.85
CA VAL A 149 -8.14 -10.59 32.30
C VAL A 149 -6.98 -11.35 32.95
N ILE A 150 -7.02 -11.66 34.25
CA ILE A 150 -6.00 -12.52 34.86
C ILE A 150 -5.98 -13.88 34.17
N ALA A 151 -7.15 -14.44 33.84
CA ALA A 151 -7.25 -15.71 33.11
C ALA A 151 -6.54 -15.70 31.76
N GLU A 152 -6.53 -14.56 31.06
CA GLU A 152 -5.86 -14.39 29.76
C GLU A 152 -4.33 -14.32 29.89
N TYR A 153 -3.81 -13.61 30.91
CA TYR A 153 -2.39 -13.25 30.99
C TYR A 153 -1.55 -14.08 31.97
N THR A 154 -2.16 -14.76 32.95
CA THR A 154 -1.41 -15.55 33.92
C THR A 154 -0.75 -16.76 33.27
N THR A 155 0.44 -17.11 33.75
CA THR A 155 1.15 -18.34 33.35
C THR A 155 1.08 -19.43 34.44
N SER A 156 0.46 -19.12 35.59
CA SER A 156 0.35 -20.05 36.71
C SER A 156 -0.85 -20.99 36.55
N ALA A 157 -0.56 -22.28 36.44
CA ALA A 157 -1.56 -23.35 36.37
C ALA A 157 -2.50 -23.36 37.59
N ASP A 158 -1.96 -23.13 38.79
CA ASP A 158 -2.75 -23.11 40.03
C ASP A 158 -3.75 -21.95 40.04
N VAL A 159 -3.34 -20.77 39.55
CA VAL A 159 -4.22 -19.60 39.42
C VAL A 159 -5.32 -19.87 38.41
N LEU A 160 -4.98 -20.48 37.26
CA LEU A 160 -5.98 -20.85 36.25
C LEU A 160 -6.99 -21.87 36.79
N GLU A 161 -6.55 -22.83 37.60
CA GLU A 161 -7.44 -23.80 38.24
C GLU A 161 -8.37 -23.13 39.26
N ALA A 162 -7.86 -22.19 40.06
CA ALA A 162 -8.66 -21.40 40.98
C ALA A 162 -9.72 -20.56 40.24
N ILE A 163 -9.33 -19.90 39.15
CA ILE A 163 -10.26 -19.13 38.29
C ILE A 163 -11.33 -20.05 37.71
N PHE A 164 -10.97 -21.23 37.22
CA PHE A 164 -11.93 -22.20 36.68
C PHE A 164 -12.93 -22.66 37.75
N LYS A 165 -12.45 -23.06 38.93
CA LYS A 165 -13.30 -23.44 40.07
C LYS A 165 -14.26 -22.31 40.45
N ARG A 166 -13.76 -21.08 40.45
CA ARG A 166 -14.58 -19.90 40.73
C ARG A 166 -15.63 -19.64 39.65
N ALA A 167 -15.27 -19.76 38.38
CA ALA A 167 -16.20 -19.56 37.26
C ALA A 167 -17.43 -20.49 37.37
N LEU A 168 -17.26 -21.72 37.86
CA LEU A 168 -18.36 -22.68 38.08
C LEU A 168 -19.35 -22.25 39.16
N THR A 169 -19.02 -21.25 39.98
CA THR A 169 -19.89 -20.73 41.06
C THR A 169 -20.61 -19.43 40.70
N LEU A 170 -20.28 -18.83 39.55
CA LEU A 170 -20.82 -17.55 39.10
C LEU A 170 -22.12 -17.72 38.30
N SER A 171 -22.78 -16.59 38.00
CA SER A 171 -23.90 -16.56 37.06
C SER A 171 -23.48 -17.09 35.69
N THR A 172 -24.43 -17.63 34.92
CA THR A 172 -24.14 -18.25 33.62
C THR A 172 -23.36 -17.33 32.68
N ASP A 173 -23.74 -16.05 32.57
CA ASP A 173 -23.07 -15.11 31.65
C ASP A 173 -21.63 -14.75 32.07
N GLU A 174 -21.40 -14.53 33.37
CA GLU A 174 -20.07 -14.24 33.90
C GLU A 174 -19.16 -15.46 33.80
N SER A 175 -19.69 -16.63 34.12
CA SER A 175 -19.02 -17.92 34.00
C SER A 175 -18.54 -18.14 32.56
N ASN A 176 -19.45 -18.00 31.59
CA ASN A 176 -19.15 -18.21 30.17
C ASN A 176 -18.05 -17.26 29.68
N THR A 177 -18.06 -16.01 30.13
CA THR A 177 -17.05 -15.01 29.73
C THR A 177 -15.66 -15.40 30.23
N ILE A 178 -15.56 -15.86 31.48
CA ILE A 178 -14.30 -16.30 32.09
C ILE A 178 -13.81 -17.60 31.45
N VAL A 179 -14.71 -18.57 31.25
CA VAL A 179 -14.38 -19.85 30.61
C VAL A 179 -13.88 -19.66 29.17
N THR A 180 -14.48 -18.73 28.43
CA THR A 180 -14.05 -18.36 27.06
C THR A 180 -12.61 -17.84 27.03
N GLN A 181 -12.20 -17.04 28.03
CA GLN A 181 -10.82 -16.55 28.11
C GLN A 181 -9.84 -17.61 28.61
N LEU A 182 -10.26 -18.45 29.57
CA LEU A 182 -9.46 -19.60 30.01
C LEU A 182 -9.11 -20.51 28.83
N ALA A 183 -10.07 -20.77 27.93
CA ALA A 183 -9.85 -21.58 26.74
C ALA A 183 -8.83 -20.99 25.74
N GLY A 184 -8.47 -19.72 25.86
CA GLY A 184 -7.42 -19.09 25.05
C GLY A 184 -6.03 -19.15 25.70
N ASN A 185 -5.91 -19.56 26.96
CA ASN A 185 -4.65 -19.54 27.68
C ASN A 185 -3.89 -20.87 27.55
N LYS A 186 -2.79 -20.87 26.79
CA LYS A 186 -1.92 -22.05 26.56
C LYS A 186 -1.38 -22.76 27.82
N HIS A 187 -1.42 -22.11 28.99
CA HIS A 187 -0.97 -22.66 30.27
C HIS A 187 -2.10 -23.37 31.06
N LEU A 188 -3.31 -23.44 30.50
CA LEU A 188 -4.44 -24.10 31.16
C LEU A 188 -4.12 -25.59 31.45
N PRO A 189 -4.34 -26.07 32.68
CA PRO A 189 -4.12 -27.48 33.03
C PRO A 189 -4.88 -28.43 32.10
N ARG A 190 -4.21 -29.49 31.65
CA ARG A 190 -4.76 -30.43 30.66
C ARG A 190 -6.11 -31.04 31.09
N HIS A 191 -6.24 -31.39 32.37
CA HIS A 191 -7.48 -31.95 32.91
C HIS A 191 -8.67 -30.96 32.87
N ILE A 192 -8.43 -29.65 32.81
CA ILE A 192 -9.46 -28.63 32.60
C ILE A 192 -9.80 -28.53 31.12
N VAL A 193 -8.78 -28.51 30.25
CA VAL A 193 -8.97 -28.55 28.78
C VAL A 193 -9.83 -29.75 28.38
N ASP A 194 -9.53 -30.94 28.90
CA ASP A 194 -10.28 -32.16 28.62
C ASP A 194 -11.74 -32.07 29.08
N LYS A 195 -12.02 -31.37 30.20
CA LYS A 195 -13.39 -31.08 30.65
C LYS A 195 -14.12 -30.11 29.71
N LEU A 196 -13.42 -29.10 29.20
CA LEU A 196 -13.99 -28.14 28.25
C LEU A 196 -14.30 -28.78 26.89
N LEU A 197 -13.48 -29.74 26.44
CA LEU A 197 -13.66 -30.47 25.18
C LEU A 197 -14.86 -31.44 25.18
N VAL A 198 -15.43 -31.72 26.35
CA VAL A 198 -16.62 -32.59 26.51
C VAL A 198 -17.80 -31.84 27.15
N LEU A 199 -17.71 -30.51 27.25
CA LEU A 199 -18.74 -29.71 27.86
C LEU A 199 -19.98 -29.62 26.96
N ASP A 200 -21.17 -29.78 27.53
CA ASP A 200 -22.43 -29.48 26.84
C ASP A 200 -22.53 -27.97 26.60
N LEU A 201 -22.30 -27.53 25.36
CA LEU A 201 -22.29 -26.11 25.00
C LEU A 201 -23.68 -25.47 25.01
N LYS A 202 -24.78 -26.25 25.09
CA LYS A 202 -26.14 -25.71 25.25
C LYS A 202 -26.35 -25.00 26.59
N ALA A 203 -25.54 -25.34 27.59
CA ALA A 203 -25.55 -24.67 28.88
C ALA A 203 -24.86 -23.29 28.84
N LEU A 204 -24.16 -22.96 27.74
CA LEU A 204 -23.46 -21.71 27.54
C LEU A 204 -24.32 -20.71 26.74
N ASN A 205 -24.06 -19.42 26.94
CA ASN A 205 -24.70 -18.34 26.21
C ASN A 205 -24.31 -18.42 24.72
N VAL A 206 -25.32 -18.50 23.85
CA VAL A 206 -25.18 -18.65 22.39
C VAL A 206 -24.21 -17.63 21.77
N ASN A 207 -24.14 -16.42 22.32
CA ASN A 207 -23.27 -15.35 21.79
C ASN A 207 -21.77 -15.60 22.04
N GLN A 208 -21.40 -16.45 22.98
CA GLN A 208 -20.00 -16.70 23.37
C GLN A 208 -19.45 -18.04 22.87
N ILE A 209 -20.33 -18.94 22.42
CA ILE A 209 -19.97 -20.27 21.91
C ILE A 209 -18.90 -20.18 20.81
N GLY A 210 -19.02 -19.22 19.90
CA GLY A 210 -18.06 -19.09 18.79
C GLY A 210 -16.65 -18.70 19.21
N GLU A 211 -16.52 -17.76 20.14
CA GLU A 211 -15.22 -17.34 20.68
C GLU A 211 -14.60 -18.45 21.54
N LEU A 212 -15.41 -19.15 22.34
CA LEU A 212 -14.96 -20.29 23.12
C LEU A 212 -14.41 -21.41 22.21
N CYS A 213 -15.17 -21.82 21.18
CA CYS A 213 -14.75 -22.90 20.28
C CYS A 213 -13.46 -22.52 19.54
N ARG A 214 -13.39 -21.28 19.05
CA ARG A 214 -12.18 -20.74 18.41
C ARG A 214 -11.00 -20.82 19.37
N ASN A 215 -11.13 -20.29 20.59
CA ASN A 215 -10.05 -20.27 21.56
C ASN A 215 -9.61 -21.69 21.93
N LEU A 216 -10.56 -22.57 22.25
CA LEU A 216 -10.30 -23.95 22.67
C LEU A 216 -9.61 -24.76 21.57
N LEU A 217 -10.21 -24.85 20.38
CA LEU A 217 -9.74 -25.72 19.31
C LEU A 217 -8.49 -25.15 18.61
N ASN A 218 -8.32 -23.82 18.53
CA ASN A 218 -7.12 -23.23 17.93
C ASN A 218 -5.92 -23.16 18.88
N THR A 219 -6.12 -23.29 20.20
CA THR A 219 -5.04 -23.20 21.18
C THR A 219 -4.50 -24.57 21.58
N PHE A 220 -5.36 -25.58 21.71
CA PHE A 220 -4.95 -26.87 22.30
C PHE A 220 -5.00 -28.04 21.30
N PRO A 221 -4.02 -28.95 21.35
CA PRO A 221 -4.11 -30.25 20.70
C PRO A 221 -5.30 -31.06 21.25
N HIS A 222 -6.03 -31.75 20.38
CA HIS A 222 -7.21 -32.54 20.75
C HIS A 222 -7.35 -33.76 19.83
N THR A 223 -8.20 -34.71 20.18
CA THR A 223 -8.54 -35.82 19.26
C THR A 223 -9.57 -35.37 18.25
N PHE A 224 -9.66 -36.07 17.12
CA PHE A 224 -10.68 -35.81 16.11
C PHE A 224 -12.10 -35.89 16.70
N GLU A 225 -12.38 -36.86 17.56
CA GLU A 225 -13.68 -37.07 18.20
C GLU A 225 -14.05 -35.90 19.12
N GLN A 226 -13.08 -35.36 19.86
CA GLN A 226 -13.28 -34.18 20.71
C GLN A 226 -13.65 -32.95 19.87
N GLY A 227 -12.93 -32.72 18.76
CA GLY A 227 -13.24 -31.63 17.84
C GLY A 227 -14.62 -31.79 17.19
N MET A 228 -14.95 -33.01 16.75
CA MET A 228 -16.25 -33.33 16.15
C MET A 228 -17.41 -33.22 17.14
N PHE A 229 -17.19 -33.56 18.41
CA PHE A 229 -18.16 -33.35 19.47
C PHE A 229 -18.48 -31.85 19.62
N VAL A 230 -17.45 -31.00 19.77
CA VAL A 230 -17.60 -29.55 19.87
C VAL A 230 -18.33 -28.98 18.65
N ARG A 231 -17.92 -29.38 17.45
CA ARG A 231 -18.58 -28.99 16.20
C ARG A 231 -20.05 -29.42 16.17
N GLY A 232 -20.36 -30.63 16.65
CA GLY A 232 -21.73 -31.15 16.74
C GLY A 232 -22.61 -30.37 17.71
N GLU A 233 -22.06 -29.91 18.84
CA GLU A 233 -22.77 -29.06 19.79
C GLU A 233 -23.05 -27.66 19.23
N VAL A 234 -22.13 -27.09 18.44
CA VAL A 234 -22.35 -25.82 17.71
C VAL A 234 -23.52 -25.93 16.74
N VAL A 235 -23.62 -27.01 15.97
CA VAL A 235 -24.74 -27.24 15.04
C VAL A 235 -26.09 -27.27 15.76
N LYS A 236 -26.13 -27.74 17.01
CA LYS A 236 -27.36 -27.83 17.81
C LYS A 236 -27.81 -26.50 18.41
N THR A 237 -26.94 -25.50 18.53
CA THR A 237 -27.15 -24.30 19.38
C THR A 237 -27.50 -23.02 18.62
N VAL A 238 -27.29 -22.93 17.30
CA VAL A 238 -27.28 -21.63 16.59
C VAL A 238 -28.19 -21.61 15.35
N GLN A 239 -29.17 -20.69 15.29
CA GLN A 239 -30.00 -20.41 14.09
C GLN A 239 -29.50 -19.22 13.25
N THR A 240 -28.66 -18.35 13.80
CA THR A 240 -28.09 -17.17 13.13
C THR A 240 -26.58 -17.11 13.38
N ASN A 241 -25.76 -16.98 12.32
CA ASN A 241 -24.28 -17.02 12.33
C ASN A 241 -23.58 -18.41 12.41
N MET A 242 -24.30 -19.51 12.13
CA MET A 242 -23.77 -20.88 12.16
C MET A 242 -22.48 -21.06 11.33
N GLN A 243 -22.42 -20.47 10.12
CA GLN A 243 -21.31 -20.69 9.20
C GLN A 243 -19.99 -20.06 9.68
N TYR A 244 -20.04 -18.93 10.38
CA TYR A 244 -18.86 -18.26 10.93
C TYR A 244 -18.30 -18.98 12.16
N THR A 245 -19.15 -19.58 13.00
CA THR A 245 -18.66 -20.38 14.13
C THR A 245 -18.13 -21.74 13.68
N LEU A 246 -18.79 -22.38 12.72
CA LEU A 246 -18.33 -23.64 12.16
C LEU A 246 -16.98 -23.50 11.47
N SER A 247 -16.71 -22.39 10.77
CA SER A 247 -15.40 -22.17 10.15
C SER A 247 -14.26 -22.17 11.17
N PHE A 248 -14.45 -21.61 12.36
CA PHE A 248 -13.44 -21.67 13.43
C PHE A 248 -13.27 -23.07 14.00
N CYS A 249 -14.35 -23.84 14.09
CA CYS A 249 -14.26 -25.24 14.52
C CYS A 249 -13.49 -26.06 13.50
N ASP A 250 -13.83 -25.93 12.21
CA ASP A 250 -13.18 -26.65 11.12
C ASP A 250 -11.69 -26.26 11.04
N GLU A 251 -11.36 -24.97 11.14
CA GLU A 251 -9.96 -24.50 11.20
C GLU A 251 -9.20 -25.13 12.37
N GLY A 252 -9.79 -25.13 13.58
CA GLY A 252 -9.15 -25.69 14.78
C GLY A 252 -8.95 -27.19 14.70
N ILE A 253 -9.94 -27.93 14.17
CA ILE A 253 -9.84 -29.37 13.92
C ILE A 253 -8.70 -29.64 12.93
N MET A 254 -8.71 -28.98 11.76
CA MET A 254 -7.69 -29.18 10.73
C MET A 254 -6.30 -28.75 11.17
N LYS A 255 -6.19 -27.80 12.10
CA LYS A 255 -4.91 -27.29 12.59
C LYS A 255 -4.32 -28.09 13.75
N ASN A 256 -5.14 -28.52 14.71
CA ASN A 256 -4.67 -29.04 16.00
C ASN A 256 -5.22 -30.43 16.37
N ALA A 257 -6.21 -30.97 15.65
CA ALA A 257 -6.67 -32.32 15.94
C ALA A 257 -5.63 -33.37 15.52
N SER A 258 -5.53 -34.45 16.27
CA SER A 258 -4.88 -35.68 15.83
C SER A 258 -5.83 -36.40 14.88
N ILE A 259 -5.60 -36.24 13.58
CA ILE A 259 -6.48 -36.68 12.50
C ILE A 259 -5.79 -37.75 11.64
N THR A 260 -6.49 -38.84 11.34
CA THR A 260 -6.04 -39.83 10.36
C THR A 260 -6.46 -39.43 8.94
N LYS A 261 -5.85 -40.04 7.92
CA LYS A 261 -6.24 -39.81 6.52
C LYS A 261 -7.72 -40.11 6.27
N ASP A 262 -8.23 -41.25 6.76
CA ASP A 262 -9.65 -41.60 6.62
C ASP A 262 -10.58 -40.56 7.27
N GLN A 263 -10.22 -40.07 8.45
CA GLN A 263 -10.99 -39.04 9.16
C GLN A 263 -10.99 -37.72 8.38
N ALA A 264 -9.86 -37.36 7.78
CA ALA A 264 -9.75 -36.18 6.92
C ALA A 264 -10.63 -36.28 5.67
N LEU A 265 -10.65 -37.44 5.00
CA LEU A 265 -11.54 -37.69 3.87
C LEU A 265 -13.01 -37.51 4.27
N THR A 266 -13.41 -37.98 5.45
CA THR A 266 -14.81 -37.80 5.93
C THR A 266 -15.22 -36.36 6.24
N MET A 267 -14.24 -35.45 6.30
CA MET A 267 -14.47 -34.02 6.54
C MET A 267 -14.61 -33.23 5.25
N ILE A 268 -14.23 -33.79 4.10
CA ILE A 268 -14.23 -33.09 2.80
C ILE A 268 -15.58 -32.40 2.53
N ASP A 269 -16.68 -33.11 2.76
CA ASP A 269 -18.03 -32.60 2.51
C ASP A 269 -18.62 -31.76 3.66
N LYS A 270 -17.90 -31.62 4.78
CA LYS A 270 -18.41 -31.01 6.02
C LYS A 270 -17.79 -29.66 6.33
N VAL A 271 -16.64 -29.33 5.76
CA VAL A 271 -15.92 -28.10 6.10
C VAL A 271 -16.61 -26.88 5.48
N ALA A 272 -16.83 -25.88 6.32
CA ALA A 272 -17.49 -24.63 5.96
C ALA A 272 -16.53 -23.56 5.38
N CYS A 273 -15.20 -23.75 5.51
CA CYS A 273 -14.20 -22.74 5.14
C CYS A 273 -13.03 -23.30 4.34
N SER A 274 -12.75 -22.67 3.19
CA SER A 274 -11.68 -23.05 2.25
C SER A 274 -10.28 -23.01 2.86
N ARG A 275 -10.00 -22.09 3.79
CA ARG A 275 -8.69 -21.99 4.46
C ARG A 275 -8.32 -23.22 5.29
N SER A 276 -9.33 -24.01 5.69
CA SER A 276 -9.10 -25.23 6.48
C SER A 276 -8.40 -26.31 5.64
N TRP A 277 -8.58 -26.28 4.30
CA TRP A 277 -7.94 -27.23 3.38
C TRP A 277 -6.43 -27.05 3.31
N ASP A 278 -5.95 -25.80 3.29
CA ASP A 278 -4.51 -25.50 3.26
C ASP A 278 -3.79 -26.09 4.48
N TYR A 279 -4.42 -26.06 5.65
CA TYR A 279 -3.86 -26.68 6.86
C TYR A 279 -3.88 -28.21 6.79
N LEU A 280 -4.95 -28.79 6.27
CA LEU A 280 -5.11 -30.23 6.17
C LEU A 280 -4.10 -30.85 5.20
N LEU A 281 -4.00 -30.30 3.99
CA LEU A 281 -3.11 -30.78 2.92
C LEU A 281 -1.62 -30.66 3.30
N LYS A 282 -1.27 -29.72 4.20
CA LYS A 282 0.10 -29.60 4.73
C LYS A 282 0.44 -30.59 5.84
N ARG A 283 -0.57 -31.14 6.53
CA ARG A 283 -0.39 -32.00 7.71
C ARG A 283 -0.52 -33.48 7.40
N ILE A 284 -1.32 -33.82 6.40
CA ILE A 284 -1.56 -35.21 5.98
C ILE A 284 -0.85 -35.45 4.67
N ASP A 285 -0.07 -36.52 4.63
CA ASP A 285 0.63 -36.96 3.43
C ASP A 285 -0.35 -37.70 2.51
N PHE A 286 -0.95 -36.94 1.59
CA PHE A 286 -1.73 -37.49 0.48
C PHE A 286 -0.78 -37.84 -0.66
N THR A 287 -0.96 -39.02 -1.21
CA THR A 287 -0.33 -39.41 -2.47
C THR A 287 -0.92 -38.59 -3.60
N GLN A 288 -0.18 -38.46 -4.70
CA GLN A 288 -0.64 -37.74 -5.88
C GLN A 288 -1.97 -38.32 -6.42
N ASP A 289 -2.09 -39.66 -6.50
CA ASP A 289 -3.31 -40.33 -6.96
C ASP A 289 -4.54 -39.96 -6.12
N GLU A 290 -4.40 -39.87 -4.79
CA GLU A 290 -5.49 -39.47 -3.90
C GLU A 290 -5.86 -37.99 -4.09
N LEU A 291 -4.87 -37.10 -4.30
CA LEU A 291 -5.13 -35.69 -4.58
C LEU A 291 -5.88 -35.51 -5.89
N GLU A 292 -5.50 -36.27 -6.93
CA GLU A 292 -6.16 -36.27 -8.23
C GLU A 292 -7.58 -36.82 -8.14
N GLU A 293 -7.80 -37.93 -7.43
CA GLU A 293 -9.14 -38.47 -7.20
C GLU A 293 -10.05 -37.48 -6.46
N MET A 294 -9.54 -36.82 -5.41
CA MET A 294 -10.30 -35.78 -4.70
C MET A 294 -10.61 -34.59 -5.60
N LEU A 295 -9.64 -34.15 -6.40
CA LEU A 295 -9.83 -33.04 -7.34
C LEU A 295 -10.96 -33.35 -8.34
N LEU A 296 -10.94 -34.54 -8.93
CA LEU A 296 -11.94 -34.98 -9.90
C LEU A 296 -13.32 -35.16 -9.26
N THR A 297 -13.38 -35.81 -8.10
CA THR A 297 -14.63 -36.07 -7.37
C THR A 297 -15.33 -34.79 -6.95
N HIS A 298 -14.56 -33.75 -6.58
CA HIS A 298 -15.11 -32.51 -6.02
C HIS A 298 -15.06 -31.32 -6.97
N ALA A 299 -14.67 -31.52 -8.24
CA ALA A 299 -14.55 -30.50 -9.27
C ALA A 299 -15.79 -29.60 -9.41
N SER A 300 -16.98 -30.18 -9.25
CA SER A 300 -18.28 -29.48 -9.42
C SER A 300 -18.96 -29.08 -8.11
N SER A 301 -18.42 -29.48 -6.95
CA SER A 301 -19.10 -29.35 -5.65
C SER A 301 -18.30 -28.57 -4.60
N ASN A 302 -16.97 -28.48 -4.74
CA ASN A 302 -16.11 -27.82 -3.75
C ASN A 302 -14.90 -27.09 -4.40
N THR A 303 -15.17 -25.92 -4.97
CA THR A 303 -14.17 -25.02 -5.58
C THR A 303 -13.01 -24.70 -4.63
N GLY A 304 -13.30 -24.51 -3.34
CA GLY A 304 -12.30 -24.17 -2.33
C GLY A 304 -11.29 -25.28 -2.07
N LEU A 305 -11.74 -26.53 -2.06
CA LEU A 305 -10.86 -27.69 -1.97
C LEU A 305 -10.01 -27.84 -3.24
N CYS A 306 -10.62 -27.71 -4.42
CA CYS A 306 -9.91 -27.83 -5.70
C CYS A 306 -8.77 -26.80 -5.79
N TYR A 307 -9.02 -25.54 -5.43
CA TYR A 307 -7.96 -24.52 -5.33
C TYR A 307 -6.84 -24.91 -4.38
N ALA A 308 -7.18 -25.44 -3.20
CA ALA A 308 -6.18 -25.84 -2.21
C ALA A 308 -5.33 -27.01 -2.73
N ILE A 309 -5.94 -27.98 -3.42
CA ILE A 309 -5.22 -29.11 -4.05
C ILE A 309 -4.29 -28.59 -5.14
N MET A 310 -4.79 -27.78 -6.08
CA MET A 310 -3.97 -27.19 -7.15
C MET A 310 -2.79 -26.38 -6.58
N SER A 311 -3.02 -25.61 -5.52
CA SER A 311 -1.97 -24.81 -4.86
C SER A 311 -0.95 -25.67 -4.08
N ALA A 312 -1.37 -26.84 -3.58
CA ALA A 312 -0.53 -27.70 -2.75
C ALA A 312 0.27 -28.74 -3.55
N THR A 313 -0.09 -29.00 -4.81
CA THR A 313 0.57 -30.00 -5.67
C THR A 313 1.49 -29.35 -6.69
N ASP A 314 2.71 -29.88 -6.79
CA ASP A 314 3.70 -29.43 -7.78
C ASP A 314 3.39 -29.97 -9.20
N SER A 315 2.63 -31.06 -9.30
CA SER A 315 2.24 -31.66 -10.59
C SER A 315 0.94 -32.45 -10.49
N ILE A 316 0.08 -32.33 -11.51
CA ILE A 316 -1.13 -33.12 -11.72
C ILE A 316 -0.91 -33.91 -13.02
N SER A 317 -1.31 -35.19 -13.04
CA SER A 317 -1.15 -36.05 -14.21
C SER A 317 -1.95 -35.52 -15.40
N ASP A 318 -1.42 -35.71 -16.62
CA ASP A 318 -2.10 -35.31 -17.85
C ASP A 318 -3.51 -35.90 -17.95
N SER A 319 -3.69 -37.16 -17.53
CA SER A 319 -5.01 -37.83 -17.51
C SER A 319 -6.00 -37.13 -16.58
N ALA A 320 -5.58 -36.77 -15.36
CA ALA A 320 -6.44 -36.09 -14.41
C ALA A 320 -6.78 -34.66 -14.89
N ILE A 321 -5.84 -33.96 -15.53
CA ILE A 321 -6.12 -32.62 -16.10
C ILE A 321 -7.15 -32.72 -17.22
N ILE A 322 -7.00 -33.70 -18.13
CA ILE A 322 -7.97 -33.93 -19.22
C ILE A 322 -9.36 -34.22 -18.63
N GLU A 323 -9.46 -35.18 -17.72
CA GLU A 323 -10.74 -35.55 -17.11
C GLU A 323 -11.36 -34.39 -16.32
N PHE A 324 -10.54 -33.60 -15.62
CA PHE A 324 -11.01 -32.42 -14.90
C PHE A 324 -11.62 -31.39 -15.85
N VAL A 325 -10.94 -31.08 -16.95
CA VAL A 325 -11.42 -30.08 -17.91
C VAL A 325 -12.65 -30.57 -18.67
N GLU A 326 -12.71 -31.85 -19.03
CA GLU A 326 -13.88 -32.43 -19.71
C GLU A 326 -15.14 -32.42 -18.84
N ASN A 327 -14.99 -32.56 -17.52
CA ASN A 327 -16.11 -32.67 -16.59
C ASN A 327 -16.43 -31.38 -15.82
N ASN A 328 -15.60 -30.34 -15.92
CA ASN A 328 -15.77 -29.08 -15.20
C ASN A 328 -16.21 -27.94 -16.12
N SER A 329 -17.40 -27.40 -15.88
CA SER A 329 -17.95 -26.26 -16.61
C SER A 329 -17.68 -24.90 -15.95
N ASP A 330 -17.04 -24.86 -14.78
CA ASP A 330 -16.68 -23.61 -14.09
C ASP A 330 -15.39 -23.03 -14.70
N SER A 331 -15.54 -21.98 -15.50
CA SER A 331 -14.40 -21.30 -16.14
C SER A 331 -13.43 -20.67 -15.14
N THR A 332 -13.87 -20.38 -13.92
CA THR A 332 -12.98 -19.90 -12.85
C THR A 332 -12.02 -21.01 -12.42
N MET A 333 -12.51 -22.25 -12.34
CA MET A 333 -11.71 -23.41 -11.97
C MET A 333 -10.74 -23.83 -13.06
N VAL A 334 -11.21 -23.85 -14.31
CA VAL A 334 -10.35 -24.09 -15.47
C VAL A 334 -9.28 -23.00 -15.58
N GLY A 335 -9.63 -21.74 -15.35
CA GLY A 335 -8.67 -20.64 -15.33
C GLY A 335 -7.61 -20.78 -14.24
N ALA A 336 -7.98 -21.28 -13.05
CA ALA A 336 -7.04 -21.57 -11.97
C ALA A 336 -6.05 -22.68 -12.34
N MET A 337 -6.54 -23.75 -12.97
CA MET A 337 -5.71 -24.85 -13.47
C MET A 337 -4.68 -24.36 -14.49
N LEU A 338 -5.13 -23.55 -15.47
CA LEU A 338 -4.25 -22.95 -16.49
C LEU A 338 -3.18 -22.01 -15.92
N ALA A 339 -3.38 -21.48 -14.71
CA ALA A 339 -2.44 -20.58 -14.06
C ALA A 339 -1.43 -21.28 -13.15
N SER A 340 -1.69 -22.53 -12.71
CA SER A 340 -0.93 -23.19 -11.65
C SER A 340 -0.09 -24.40 -12.08
N HIS A 341 -0.27 -24.96 -13.29
CA HIS A 341 0.43 -26.19 -13.71
C HIS A 341 0.82 -26.24 -15.20
N SER A 342 1.70 -27.21 -15.52
CA SER A 342 1.97 -27.63 -16.90
C SER A 342 0.76 -28.39 -17.45
N VAL A 343 -0.03 -27.74 -18.30
CA VAL A 343 -1.26 -28.31 -18.88
C VAL A 343 -0.96 -29.04 -20.20
N PRO A 344 -1.53 -30.25 -20.43
CA PRO A 344 -1.30 -31.02 -21.65
C PRO A 344 -1.68 -30.24 -22.91
N THR A 345 -0.93 -30.42 -24.00
CA THR A 345 -1.14 -29.68 -25.25
C THR A 345 -2.52 -29.91 -25.84
N THR A 346 -3.08 -31.12 -25.70
CA THR A 346 -4.44 -31.46 -26.17
C THR A 346 -5.51 -30.65 -25.45
N VAL A 347 -5.33 -30.39 -24.16
CA VAL A 347 -6.23 -29.55 -23.35
C VAL A 347 -6.11 -28.10 -23.78
N LEU A 348 -4.89 -27.59 -23.99
CA LEU A 348 -4.67 -26.23 -24.49
C LEU A 348 -5.28 -26.02 -25.89
N GLU A 349 -5.15 -27.01 -26.77
CA GLU A 349 -5.77 -27.03 -28.10
C GLU A 349 -7.30 -26.98 -28.03
N THR A 350 -7.89 -27.73 -27.10
CA THR A 350 -9.35 -27.78 -26.90
C THR A 350 -9.86 -26.44 -26.35
N LEU A 351 -9.23 -25.93 -25.29
CA LEU A 351 -9.62 -24.70 -24.61
C LEU A 351 -9.31 -23.43 -25.43
N ALA A 352 -8.47 -23.51 -26.47
CA ALA A 352 -8.26 -22.39 -27.38
C ALA A 352 -9.53 -21.97 -28.13
N TYR A 353 -10.52 -22.86 -28.23
CA TYR A 353 -11.83 -22.61 -28.85
C TYR A 353 -12.97 -22.48 -27.83
N ASP A 354 -12.65 -22.36 -26.54
CA ASP A 354 -13.64 -22.20 -25.47
C ASP A 354 -14.48 -20.92 -25.68
N PRO A 355 -15.81 -20.94 -25.45
CA PRO A 355 -16.64 -19.75 -25.62
C PRO A 355 -16.29 -18.61 -24.65
N ASP A 356 -15.62 -18.88 -23.52
CA ASP A 356 -15.19 -17.88 -22.56
C ASP A 356 -13.91 -17.15 -23.04
N PRO A 357 -13.97 -15.83 -23.33
CA PRO A 357 -12.80 -15.08 -23.76
C PRO A 357 -11.70 -15.00 -22.69
N VAL A 358 -12.02 -15.19 -21.40
CA VAL A 358 -11.01 -15.21 -20.33
C VAL A 358 -10.13 -16.45 -20.46
N ILE A 359 -10.72 -17.61 -20.74
CA ILE A 359 -9.99 -18.86 -20.98
C ILE A 359 -9.09 -18.72 -22.19
N GLN A 360 -9.62 -18.25 -23.33
CA GLN A 360 -8.83 -18.04 -24.54
C GLN A 360 -7.61 -17.12 -24.31
N ARG A 361 -7.77 -16.07 -23.49
CA ARG A 361 -6.66 -15.16 -23.12
C ARG A 361 -5.60 -15.85 -22.28
N LEU A 362 -5.99 -16.70 -21.32
CA LEU A 362 -5.06 -17.50 -20.53
C LEU A 362 -4.26 -18.46 -21.41
N ILE A 363 -4.93 -19.14 -22.36
CA ILE A 363 -4.23 -20.01 -23.33
C ILE A 363 -3.24 -19.20 -24.17
N ALA A 364 -3.62 -18.01 -24.64
CA ALA A 364 -2.75 -17.18 -25.48
C ALA A 364 -1.43 -16.79 -24.79
N VAL A 365 -1.44 -16.66 -23.46
CA VAL A 365 -0.25 -16.35 -22.66
C VAL A 365 0.41 -17.57 -22.03
N HIS A 366 -0.16 -18.78 -22.17
CA HIS A 366 0.37 -19.98 -21.54
C HIS A 366 1.79 -20.31 -22.05
N PRO A 367 2.72 -20.77 -21.19
CA PRO A 367 4.05 -21.18 -21.62
C PRO A 367 3.99 -22.35 -22.61
N ASP A 368 3.21 -23.39 -22.34
CA ASP A 368 3.26 -24.62 -23.16
C ASP A 368 2.31 -24.67 -24.36
N VAL A 369 1.71 -23.53 -24.74
CA VAL A 369 0.79 -23.50 -25.90
C VAL A 369 1.53 -23.88 -27.21
N PRO A 370 1.04 -24.89 -27.95
CA PRO A 370 1.64 -25.28 -29.23
C PRO A 370 1.60 -24.17 -30.28
N GLU A 371 2.58 -24.14 -31.18
CA GLU A 371 2.71 -23.10 -32.22
C GLU A 371 1.47 -22.96 -33.10
N HIS A 372 0.83 -24.08 -33.47
CA HIS A 372 -0.37 -24.04 -34.32
C HIS A 372 -1.58 -23.44 -33.59
N THR A 373 -1.76 -23.75 -32.31
CA THR A 373 -2.77 -23.17 -31.41
C THR A 373 -2.50 -21.70 -31.14
N TYR A 374 -1.24 -21.35 -30.91
CA TYR A 374 -0.83 -19.96 -30.73
C TYR A 374 -1.15 -19.09 -31.96
N ARG A 375 -1.03 -19.66 -33.17
CA ARG A 375 -1.42 -18.99 -34.43
C ARG A 375 -2.93 -18.83 -34.56
N SER A 376 -3.74 -19.81 -34.14
CA SER A 376 -5.21 -19.70 -34.21
C SER A 376 -5.75 -18.60 -33.28
N LEU A 377 -5.05 -18.32 -32.17
CA LEU A 377 -5.39 -17.27 -31.20
C LEU A 377 -5.02 -15.83 -31.63
N TYR A 378 -4.66 -15.59 -32.90
CA TYR A 378 -4.25 -14.26 -33.38
C TYR A 378 -5.26 -13.14 -33.04
N ARG A 379 -6.56 -13.39 -33.22
CA ARG A 379 -7.60 -12.39 -32.91
C ARG A 379 -7.65 -12.05 -31.42
N VAL A 380 -7.56 -13.07 -30.56
CA VAL A 380 -7.51 -12.91 -29.11
C VAL A 380 -6.31 -12.05 -28.70
N ARG A 381 -5.13 -12.33 -29.28
CA ARG A 381 -3.90 -11.55 -29.00
C ARG A 381 -4.04 -10.08 -29.41
N MET A 382 -4.61 -9.81 -30.58
CA MET A 382 -4.90 -8.44 -31.05
C MET A 382 -5.88 -7.71 -30.13
N GLU A 383 -6.94 -8.38 -29.70
CA GLU A 383 -7.92 -7.84 -28.77
C GLU A 383 -7.32 -7.57 -27.38
N MET A 384 -6.41 -8.42 -26.90
CA MET A 384 -5.71 -8.21 -25.62
C MET A 384 -4.86 -6.94 -25.64
N GLN A 385 -4.12 -6.70 -26.73
CA GLN A 385 -3.34 -5.48 -26.90
C GLN A 385 -4.25 -4.24 -26.97
N ALA A 386 -5.30 -4.29 -27.80
CA ALA A 386 -6.23 -3.18 -27.98
C ALA A 386 -7.02 -2.84 -26.70
N SER A 387 -7.43 -3.85 -25.94
CA SER A 387 -8.17 -3.69 -24.69
C SER A 387 -7.30 -3.35 -23.49
N LYS A 388 -5.97 -3.30 -23.66
CA LYS A 388 -5.00 -3.04 -22.59
C LYS A 388 -5.14 -3.99 -21.39
N SER A 389 -5.50 -5.24 -21.65
CA SER A 389 -5.72 -6.27 -20.62
C SER A 389 -4.37 -6.88 -20.17
N PHE A 390 -3.50 -6.07 -19.58
CA PHE A 390 -2.11 -6.45 -19.27
C PHE A 390 -1.96 -7.35 -18.04
N TYR A 391 -2.99 -7.47 -17.19
CA TYR A 391 -2.95 -8.31 -15.99
C TYR A 391 -2.63 -9.78 -16.31
N THR A 392 -3.15 -10.31 -17.41
CA THR A 392 -2.92 -11.72 -17.80
C THR A 392 -1.45 -11.98 -18.17
N PHE A 393 -0.74 -10.96 -18.68
CA PHE A 393 0.70 -11.09 -18.97
C PHE A 393 1.51 -11.21 -17.67
N GLN A 394 1.16 -10.43 -16.63
CA GLN A 394 1.86 -10.43 -15.33
C GLN A 394 1.85 -11.80 -14.67
N GLN A 395 0.76 -12.55 -14.84
CA GLN A 395 0.58 -13.88 -14.22
C GLN A 395 1.26 -15.00 -15.02
N SER A 396 1.72 -14.76 -16.24
CA SER A 396 2.34 -15.78 -17.08
C SER A 396 3.87 -15.74 -16.99
N GLU A 397 4.48 -16.90 -16.70
CA GLU A 397 5.93 -17.09 -16.72
C GLU A 397 6.55 -16.93 -18.11
N ALA A 398 5.74 -17.11 -19.18
CA ALA A 398 6.19 -16.93 -20.55
C ALA A 398 6.66 -15.49 -20.83
N PHE A 399 6.24 -14.51 -20.02
CA PHE A 399 6.60 -13.09 -20.13
C PHE A 399 7.55 -12.63 -19.01
N SER A 400 8.18 -13.56 -18.30
CA SER A 400 9.05 -13.29 -17.14
C SER A 400 10.22 -12.34 -17.41
N GLY A 401 10.64 -12.15 -18.67
CA GLY A 401 11.64 -11.13 -19.00
C GLY A 401 11.13 -9.70 -18.89
N ILE A 402 9.87 -9.42 -19.21
CA ILE A 402 9.28 -8.07 -19.09
C ILE A 402 8.51 -7.87 -17.79
N ASN A 403 7.91 -8.93 -17.23
CA ASN A 403 7.15 -8.86 -15.97
C ASN A 403 8.02 -8.47 -14.74
N LYS A 404 9.34 -8.57 -14.86
CA LYS A 404 10.29 -8.07 -13.84
C LYS A 404 10.35 -6.54 -13.78
N LEU A 405 9.80 -5.84 -14.77
CA LEU A 405 9.74 -4.39 -14.82
C LEU A 405 8.31 -3.95 -14.47
N GLN A 406 8.19 -3.11 -13.45
CA GLN A 406 6.97 -2.34 -13.22
C GLN A 406 6.69 -1.45 -14.43
N LYS A 407 5.40 -1.24 -14.71
CA LYS A 407 4.93 -0.45 -15.85
C LYS A 407 5.41 -0.97 -17.22
N PHE A 408 5.59 -2.29 -17.40
CA PHE A 408 6.02 -2.85 -18.69
C PHE A 408 5.01 -2.57 -19.82
N GLU A 409 3.76 -2.24 -19.50
CA GLU A 409 2.75 -1.81 -20.48
C GLU A 409 3.21 -0.61 -21.32
N LEU A 410 4.13 0.22 -20.80
CA LEU A 410 4.74 1.33 -21.54
C LEU A 410 5.43 0.86 -22.83
N LEU A 411 5.96 -0.37 -22.85
CA LEU A 411 6.53 -0.98 -24.06
C LEU A 411 5.52 -0.99 -25.22
N HIS A 412 4.26 -1.32 -24.93
CA HIS A 412 3.20 -1.28 -25.92
C HIS A 412 2.69 0.14 -26.15
N GLU A 413 2.38 0.85 -25.06
CA GLU A 413 1.65 2.11 -25.11
C GLU A 413 2.48 3.29 -25.66
N GLU A 414 3.78 3.33 -25.35
CA GLU A 414 4.67 4.44 -25.73
C GLU A 414 5.65 4.06 -26.83
N TYR A 415 6.21 2.84 -26.74
CA TYR A 415 7.24 2.40 -27.67
C TYR A 415 6.68 1.58 -28.85
N GLY A 416 5.38 1.22 -28.82
CA GLY A 416 4.71 0.53 -29.92
C GLY A 416 5.11 -0.93 -30.10
N PHE A 417 5.71 -1.57 -29.09
CA PHE A 417 6.02 -2.99 -29.15
C PHE A 417 4.76 -3.85 -29.06
N ASP A 418 4.73 -4.96 -29.80
CA ASP A 418 3.79 -6.04 -29.47
C ASP A 418 4.36 -6.81 -28.27
N LEU A 419 3.66 -6.80 -27.14
CA LEU A 419 4.11 -7.53 -25.95
C LEU A 419 4.25 -9.03 -26.21
N PHE A 420 3.50 -9.59 -27.17
CA PHE A 420 3.62 -10.99 -27.56
C PHE A 420 4.97 -11.33 -28.20
N ASP A 421 5.71 -10.36 -28.74
CA ASP A 421 7.09 -10.57 -29.21
C ASP A 421 8.02 -10.96 -28.06
N PHE A 422 7.68 -10.60 -26.83
CA PHE A 422 8.43 -10.96 -25.63
C PHE A 422 8.06 -12.33 -25.04
N LYS A 423 7.12 -13.06 -25.66
CA LYS A 423 6.78 -14.42 -25.22
C LYS A 423 8.03 -15.30 -25.32
N PHE A 424 8.30 -16.05 -24.25
CA PHE A 424 9.50 -16.89 -24.05
C PHE A 424 10.83 -16.12 -23.93
N VAL A 425 10.79 -14.80 -23.86
CA VAL A 425 11.97 -13.99 -23.57
C VAL A 425 12.13 -13.94 -22.05
N THR A 426 12.82 -14.93 -21.49
CA THR A 426 12.96 -15.08 -20.02
C THR A 426 14.14 -14.31 -19.41
N SER A 427 15.12 -13.93 -20.24
CA SER A 427 16.35 -13.27 -19.77
C SER A 427 16.28 -11.74 -19.95
N PRO A 428 16.64 -10.95 -18.92
CA PRO A 428 16.77 -9.49 -19.01
C PRO A 428 17.65 -9.01 -20.17
N LYS A 429 18.74 -9.74 -20.46
CA LYS A 429 19.67 -9.41 -21.55
C LYS A 429 19.00 -9.48 -22.93
N LYS A 430 18.23 -10.55 -23.19
CA LYS A 430 17.51 -10.73 -24.46
C LYS A 430 16.37 -9.72 -24.59
N ALA A 431 15.61 -9.49 -23.52
CA ALA A 431 14.54 -8.49 -23.51
C ALA A 431 15.09 -7.09 -23.84
N LEU A 432 16.16 -6.66 -23.15
CA LEU A 432 16.77 -5.36 -23.44
C LEU A 432 17.35 -5.28 -24.87
N GLN A 433 17.89 -6.39 -25.39
CA GLN A 433 18.37 -6.45 -26.77
C GLN A 433 17.23 -6.22 -27.77
N MET A 434 16.03 -6.69 -27.49
CA MET A 434 14.85 -6.44 -28.33
C MET A 434 14.34 -5.01 -28.22
N ILE A 435 14.40 -4.43 -27.01
CA ILE A 435 13.87 -3.08 -26.74
C ILE A 435 14.79 -1.99 -27.31
N ILE A 436 16.09 -2.02 -26.98
CA ILE A 436 17.04 -0.94 -27.34
C ILE A 436 18.25 -1.44 -28.15
N GLY A 437 18.23 -2.68 -28.63
CA GLY A 437 19.34 -3.23 -29.42
C GLY A 437 20.60 -3.53 -28.61
N SER A 438 20.54 -3.53 -27.27
CA SER A 438 21.72 -3.73 -26.42
C SER A 438 21.56 -4.82 -25.37
N LYS A 439 22.67 -5.51 -25.08
CA LYS A 439 22.79 -6.59 -24.09
C LYS A 439 23.89 -6.33 -23.07
N HIS A 440 24.38 -5.10 -22.97
CA HIS A 440 25.51 -4.78 -22.10
C HIS A 440 25.15 -4.90 -20.63
N PRO A 441 26.02 -5.49 -19.79
CA PRO A 441 25.74 -5.67 -18.37
C PRO A 441 25.37 -4.38 -17.64
N GLN A 442 26.01 -3.26 -17.95
CA GLN A 442 25.76 -1.97 -17.32
C GLN A 442 24.34 -1.44 -17.61
N GLU A 443 23.88 -1.52 -18.86
CA GLU A 443 22.54 -1.06 -19.25
C GLU A 443 21.45 -2.01 -18.73
N VAL A 444 21.73 -3.33 -18.73
CA VAL A 444 20.85 -4.32 -18.11
C VAL A 444 20.71 -4.06 -16.62
N SER A 445 21.83 -3.82 -15.92
CA SER A 445 21.82 -3.47 -14.50
C SER A 445 21.12 -2.14 -14.23
N PHE A 446 21.19 -1.19 -15.16
CA PHE A 446 20.50 0.09 -15.01
C PHE A 446 18.98 -0.09 -15.12
N VAL A 447 18.51 -0.75 -16.18
CA VAL A 447 17.06 -0.90 -16.43
C VAL A 447 16.43 -1.85 -15.43
N TYR A 448 16.97 -3.06 -15.30
CA TYR A 448 16.40 -4.06 -14.39
C TYR A 448 16.74 -3.81 -12.92
N GLY A 449 17.84 -3.11 -12.63
CA GLY A 449 18.11 -2.64 -11.28
C GLY A 449 17.13 -1.56 -10.84
N SER A 450 16.61 -0.73 -11.76
CA SER A 450 15.56 0.26 -11.44
C SER A 450 14.20 -0.36 -11.10
N GLY A 451 13.95 -1.59 -11.56
CA GLY A 451 12.68 -2.29 -11.40
C GLY A 451 11.52 -1.72 -12.22
N THR A 452 11.74 -0.76 -13.14
CA THR A 452 10.66 -0.14 -13.93
C THR A 452 11.04 0.11 -15.38
N ALA A 453 10.08 -0.06 -16.30
CA ALA A 453 10.24 0.19 -17.73
C ALA A 453 10.47 1.69 -18.05
N GLU A 454 10.11 2.61 -17.16
CA GLU A 454 10.36 4.05 -17.34
C GLU A 454 11.87 4.38 -17.48
N SER A 455 12.74 3.52 -16.93
CA SER A 455 14.20 3.66 -17.04
C SER A 455 14.74 3.42 -18.46
N ILE A 456 13.96 2.81 -19.35
CA ILE A 456 14.34 2.61 -20.76
C ILE A 456 14.52 3.97 -21.45
N MET A 457 13.63 4.92 -21.18
CA MET A 457 13.73 6.28 -21.71
C MET A 457 15.02 6.97 -21.25
N ALA A 458 15.39 6.80 -19.97
CA ALA A 458 16.63 7.34 -19.44
C ALA A 458 17.87 6.79 -20.17
N ILE A 459 17.92 5.49 -20.47
CA ILE A 459 19.00 4.90 -21.26
C ILE A 459 19.03 5.47 -22.68
N SER A 460 17.89 5.54 -23.36
CA SER A 460 17.80 6.08 -24.72
C SER A 460 18.26 7.56 -24.77
N SER A 461 17.90 8.34 -23.76
CA SER A 461 18.36 9.72 -23.62
C SER A 461 19.87 9.82 -23.41
N LEU A 462 20.43 9.00 -22.51
CA LEU A 462 21.87 8.97 -22.29
C LEU A 462 22.63 8.53 -23.55
N GLN A 463 22.20 7.46 -24.22
CA GLN A 463 22.82 7.03 -25.48
C GLN A 463 22.84 8.19 -26.49
N SER A 464 21.76 8.95 -26.58
CA SER A 464 21.69 10.14 -27.45
C SER A 464 22.66 11.24 -27.03
N VAL A 465 22.79 11.53 -25.73
CA VAL A 465 23.74 12.54 -25.20
C VAL A 465 25.19 12.21 -25.56
N PHE A 466 25.57 10.94 -25.44
CA PHE A 466 26.92 10.45 -25.74
C PHE A 466 27.14 10.11 -27.22
N THR A 467 26.14 10.33 -28.07
CA THR A 467 26.26 10.16 -29.52
C THR A 467 26.73 11.46 -30.16
N ASN A 468 27.76 11.38 -30.99
CA ASN A 468 28.28 12.54 -31.72
C ASN A 468 27.43 12.87 -32.96
N GLU A 469 27.73 13.99 -33.62
CA GLU A 469 27.02 14.47 -34.81
C GLU A 469 27.06 13.48 -36.00
N LYS A 470 28.02 12.55 -36.00
CA LYS A 470 28.13 11.48 -37.02
C LYS A 470 27.31 10.23 -36.66
N GLY A 471 26.50 10.29 -35.60
CA GLY A 471 25.69 9.15 -35.12
C GLY A 471 26.49 8.07 -34.40
N LYS A 472 27.75 8.34 -34.01
CA LYS A 472 28.60 7.37 -33.30
C LYS A 472 28.54 7.60 -31.79
N LEU A 473 28.09 6.59 -31.05
CA LEU A 473 28.10 6.55 -29.58
C LEU A 473 29.54 6.46 -29.03
N ASP A 474 29.92 7.39 -28.16
CA ASP A 474 31.12 7.24 -27.31
C ASP A 474 30.84 6.21 -26.21
N ARG A 475 30.95 4.94 -26.60
CA ARG A 475 30.56 3.80 -25.76
C ARG A 475 31.40 3.70 -24.48
N PHE A 476 32.65 4.16 -24.50
CA PHE A 476 33.51 4.09 -23.33
C PHE A 476 33.03 5.06 -22.24
N ARG A 477 32.90 6.35 -22.57
CA ARG A 477 32.45 7.37 -21.60
C ARG A 477 31.02 7.12 -21.14
N TYR A 478 30.15 6.73 -22.06
CA TYR A 478 28.77 6.37 -21.76
C TYR A 478 28.67 5.24 -20.73
N LEU A 479 29.34 4.10 -20.97
CA LEU A 479 29.25 2.96 -20.05
C LEU A 479 29.95 3.23 -18.72
N SER A 480 31.02 4.03 -18.71
CA SER A 480 31.64 4.51 -17.46
C SER A 480 30.63 5.27 -16.61
N PHE A 481 29.92 6.22 -17.21
CA PHE A 481 28.91 7.00 -16.50
C PHE A 481 27.73 6.16 -16.02
N VAL A 482 27.22 5.23 -16.84
CA VAL A 482 26.16 4.29 -16.42
C VAL A 482 26.63 3.43 -15.24
N THR A 483 27.91 3.05 -15.19
CA THR A 483 28.49 2.31 -14.05
C THR A 483 28.47 3.16 -12.79
N GLU A 484 28.91 4.42 -12.86
CA GLU A 484 28.87 5.35 -11.73
C GLU A 484 27.45 5.53 -11.17
N ILE A 485 26.43 5.66 -12.04
CA ILE A 485 25.03 5.73 -11.60
C ILE A 485 24.60 4.42 -10.91
N ASN A 486 24.96 3.27 -11.48
CA ASN A 486 24.59 1.98 -10.91
C ASN A 486 25.19 1.75 -9.53
N ASP A 487 26.46 2.11 -9.36
CA ASP A 487 27.17 1.98 -8.10
C ASP A 487 26.60 2.91 -7.03
N ALA A 488 26.25 4.15 -7.40
CA ALA A 488 25.71 5.13 -6.47
C ALA A 488 24.27 4.83 -6.01
N LEU A 489 23.40 4.36 -6.91
CA LEU A 489 21.97 4.13 -6.60
C LEU A 489 21.67 2.70 -6.13
N GLY A 490 22.54 1.74 -6.43
CA GLY A 490 22.37 0.34 -6.05
C GLY A 490 21.05 -0.28 -6.54
N ASN A 491 20.59 -1.33 -5.87
CA ASN A 491 19.33 -2.03 -6.16
C ASN A 491 18.31 -1.94 -5.00
N GLY A 492 18.54 -1.01 -4.06
CA GLY A 492 17.66 -0.78 -2.90
C GLY A 492 16.64 0.34 -3.13
N ASP A 493 16.30 1.08 -2.08
CA ASP A 493 15.24 2.12 -2.10
C ASP A 493 15.49 3.23 -3.13
N ASP A 494 16.76 3.53 -3.44
CA ASP A 494 17.14 4.57 -4.39
C ASP A 494 17.17 4.09 -5.85
N ALA A 495 16.95 2.80 -6.11
CA ALA A 495 17.18 2.21 -7.42
C ALA A 495 16.26 2.81 -8.51
N GLY A 496 15.02 3.15 -8.16
CA GLY A 496 14.05 3.79 -9.05
C GLY A 496 14.40 5.23 -9.45
N LYS A 497 15.37 5.88 -8.78
CA LYS A 497 15.79 7.26 -9.09
C LYS A 497 16.51 7.38 -10.43
N ARG A 498 16.96 6.26 -11.02
CA ARG A 498 17.48 6.19 -12.40
C ARG A 498 16.51 6.80 -13.43
N VAL A 499 15.21 6.72 -13.17
CA VAL A 499 14.15 7.32 -14.00
C VAL A 499 14.26 8.85 -14.07
N GLY A 500 14.94 9.50 -13.12
CA GLY A 500 15.21 10.93 -13.15
C GLY A 500 15.98 11.40 -14.38
N LEU A 501 16.68 10.50 -15.08
CA LEU A 501 17.40 10.78 -16.32
C LEU A 501 16.53 10.65 -17.59
N ALA A 502 15.25 10.30 -17.46
CA ALA A 502 14.30 10.24 -18.58
C ALA A 502 13.86 11.65 -19.02
N VAL A 503 14.82 12.38 -19.61
CA VAL A 503 14.69 13.75 -20.10
C VAL A 503 15.04 13.77 -21.59
N ASP A 504 14.48 14.70 -22.37
CA ASP A 504 14.89 14.84 -23.77
C ASP A 504 16.41 15.03 -23.88
N SER A 505 17.00 14.44 -24.92
CA SER A 505 18.46 14.36 -25.06
C SER A 505 19.13 15.72 -25.15
N VAL A 506 18.45 16.74 -25.68
CA VAL A 506 18.97 18.11 -25.79
C VAL A 506 19.11 18.75 -24.41
N SER A 507 18.03 18.74 -23.62
CA SER A 507 18.05 19.30 -22.26
C SER A 507 19.02 18.54 -21.36
N LEU A 508 19.04 17.21 -21.46
CA LEU A 508 19.97 16.40 -20.68
C LEU A 508 21.42 16.69 -21.06
N LYS A 509 21.75 16.79 -22.36
CA LYS A 509 23.11 17.14 -22.83
C LYS A 509 23.57 18.48 -22.29
N LEU A 510 22.70 19.49 -22.32
CA LEU A 510 23.01 20.83 -21.79
C LEU A 510 23.25 20.78 -20.27
N ALA A 511 22.38 20.09 -19.53
CA ALA A 511 22.54 19.95 -18.09
C ALA A 511 23.81 19.16 -17.71
N MET A 512 24.15 18.09 -18.46
CA MET A 512 25.36 17.31 -18.26
C MET A 512 26.63 18.07 -18.67
N SER A 513 26.54 19.06 -19.56
CA SER A 513 27.67 19.97 -19.84
C SER A 513 27.91 20.96 -18.70
N PHE A 514 26.87 21.23 -17.91
CA PHE A 514 26.97 22.07 -16.73
C PHE A 514 27.47 21.26 -15.54
N PHE A 515 26.80 20.16 -15.15
CA PHE A 515 27.10 19.37 -13.96
C PHE A 515 28.30 18.44 -14.10
N THR A 516 28.98 18.17 -12.99
CA THR A 516 29.84 16.99 -12.87
C THR A 516 29.00 15.71 -12.72
N ASN A 517 29.59 14.54 -12.96
CA ASN A 517 28.90 13.25 -12.77
C ASN A 517 28.35 13.09 -11.34
N GLU A 518 29.14 13.48 -10.34
CA GLU A 518 28.73 13.46 -8.93
C GLU A 518 27.54 14.38 -8.68
N GLU A 519 27.53 15.60 -9.23
CA GLU A 519 26.40 16.51 -9.09
C GLU A 519 25.12 15.96 -9.73
N ILE A 520 25.23 15.23 -10.86
CA ILE A 520 24.09 14.54 -11.47
C ILE A 520 23.55 13.47 -10.52
N ILE A 521 24.43 12.65 -9.93
CA ILE A 521 24.05 11.64 -8.93
C ILE A 521 23.35 12.30 -7.73
N GLN A 522 23.87 13.42 -7.24
CA GLN A 522 23.26 14.16 -6.14
C GLN A 522 21.89 14.76 -6.50
N VAL A 523 21.68 15.19 -7.74
CA VAL A 523 20.34 15.58 -8.22
C VAL A 523 19.39 14.38 -8.20
N LEU A 524 19.82 13.20 -8.64
CA LEU A 524 18.97 12.00 -8.62
C LEU A 524 18.65 11.57 -7.17
N LEU A 525 19.65 11.53 -6.29
CA LEU A 525 19.49 11.16 -4.89
C LEU A 525 18.66 12.17 -4.09
N GLY A 526 18.77 13.47 -4.42
CA GLY A 526 18.13 14.55 -3.68
C GLY A 526 16.67 14.83 -4.04
N ASN A 527 16.14 14.25 -5.11
CA ASN A 527 14.80 14.57 -5.64
C ASN A 527 14.01 13.29 -5.95
N LYS A 528 12.67 13.41 -6.10
CA LYS A 528 11.88 12.37 -6.76
C LYS A 528 12.21 12.31 -8.25
N SER A 529 11.91 11.20 -8.91
CA SER A 529 12.26 11.01 -10.33
C SER A 529 11.69 12.11 -11.24
N ASP A 530 10.45 12.55 -11.05
CA ASP A 530 9.85 13.64 -11.83
C ASP A 530 10.50 14.99 -11.54
N GLU A 531 10.81 15.28 -10.27
CA GLU A 531 11.49 16.50 -9.83
C GLU A 531 12.95 16.56 -10.32
N ALA A 532 13.66 15.44 -10.37
CA ALA A 532 14.99 15.35 -10.95
C ALA A 532 14.96 15.66 -12.46
N GLN A 533 14.00 15.10 -13.19
CA GLN A 533 13.80 15.43 -14.60
C GLN A 533 13.57 16.93 -14.79
N ASP A 534 12.75 17.54 -13.92
CA ASP A 534 12.51 18.98 -13.92
C ASP A 534 13.78 19.77 -13.64
N VAL A 535 14.62 19.36 -12.68
CA VAL A 535 15.92 20.02 -12.44
C VAL A 535 16.75 20.11 -13.73
N PHE A 536 16.88 19.01 -14.49
CA PHE A 536 17.63 19.02 -15.74
C PHE A 536 17.00 19.93 -16.80
N ARG A 537 15.68 19.86 -17.00
CA ARG A 537 14.93 20.70 -17.96
C ARG A 537 14.99 22.18 -17.60
N LEU A 538 14.76 22.51 -16.33
CA LEU A 538 14.75 23.87 -15.82
C LEU A 538 16.14 24.49 -15.95
N LEU A 539 17.20 23.75 -15.61
CA LEU A 539 18.57 24.20 -15.79
C LEU A 539 18.89 24.47 -17.26
N ALA A 540 18.62 23.50 -18.14
CA ALA A 540 18.90 23.61 -19.57
C ALA A 540 18.28 24.88 -20.18
N SER A 541 17.02 25.17 -19.86
CA SER A 541 16.34 26.39 -20.33
C SER A 541 16.93 27.69 -19.78
N LEU A 542 17.55 27.66 -18.60
CA LEU A 542 18.14 28.84 -17.99
C LEU A 542 19.52 29.17 -18.59
N ILE A 543 20.31 28.15 -18.92
CA ILE A 543 21.70 28.30 -19.41
C ILE A 543 21.80 28.28 -20.94
N ASN A 544 20.69 28.05 -21.65
CA ASN A 544 20.63 28.09 -23.11
C ASN A 544 19.49 29.00 -23.60
N ARG A 545 19.76 30.32 -23.61
CA ARG A 545 18.82 31.38 -24.00
C ARG A 545 19.07 31.98 -25.38
N GLY A 546 20.04 31.46 -26.13
CA GLY A 546 20.45 31.99 -27.43
C GLY A 546 21.32 33.26 -27.40
N ASP A 547 21.67 33.75 -26.21
CA ASP A 547 22.59 34.88 -25.99
C ASP A 547 23.76 34.39 -25.12
N GLU A 548 24.99 34.47 -25.64
CA GLU A 548 26.18 33.93 -24.98
C GLU A 548 26.51 34.65 -23.66
N ASP A 549 26.33 35.97 -23.59
CA ASP A 549 26.63 36.76 -22.40
C ASP A 549 25.60 36.48 -21.29
N GLU A 550 24.32 36.41 -21.64
CA GLU A 550 23.28 36.05 -20.68
C GLU A 550 23.43 34.59 -20.24
N ASN A 551 23.79 33.66 -21.14
CA ASN A 551 24.08 32.27 -20.77
C ASN A 551 25.23 32.19 -19.76
N ALA A 552 26.37 32.86 -20.02
CA ALA A 552 27.52 32.89 -19.13
C ALA A 552 27.15 33.48 -17.75
N LYS A 553 26.34 34.54 -17.72
CA LYS A 553 25.81 35.12 -16.49
C LYS A 553 24.91 34.15 -15.73
N GLN A 554 24.01 33.45 -16.40
CA GLN A 554 23.11 32.48 -15.77
C GLN A 554 23.88 31.30 -15.19
N VAL A 555 24.86 30.77 -15.93
CA VAL A 555 25.79 29.74 -15.44
C VAL A 555 26.47 30.18 -14.15
N LYS A 556 27.04 31.40 -14.12
CA LYS A 556 27.71 31.95 -12.92
C LYS A 556 26.77 32.09 -11.73
N LEU A 557 25.53 32.52 -11.96
CA LEU A 557 24.54 32.69 -10.88
C LEU A 557 24.09 31.35 -10.29
N VAL A 558 23.86 30.34 -11.13
CA VAL A 558 23.47 29.01 -10.68
C VAL A 558 24.64 28.34 -9.94
N ARG A 559 25.87 28.41 -10.48
CA ARG A 559 27.07 27.88 -9.82
C ARG A 559 27.29 28.49 -8.44
N ARG A 560 27.22 29.82 -8.32
CA ARG A 560 27.31 30.51 -7.03
C ARG A 560 26.24 30.05 -6.04
N TRP A 561 25.02 29.76 -6.51
CA TRP A 561 23.97 29.26 -5.64
C TRP A 561 24.29 27.85 -5.13
N ILE A 562 24.78 26.96 -5.99
CA ILE A 562 25.21 25.60 -5.61
C ILE A 562 26.33 25.66 -4.57
N GLU A 563 27.38 26.44 -4.83
CA GLU A 563 28.52 26.63 -3.92
C GLU A 563 28.09 27.15 -2.54
N LYS A 564 27.10 28.05 -2.50
CA LYS A 564 26.62 28.65 -1.25
C LYS A 564 25.74 27.71 -0.43
N ASN A 565 24.87 26.93 -1.08
CA ASN A 565 23.80 26.18 -0.39
C ASN A 565 24.11 24.69 -0.27
N ASN A 566 25.04 24.16 -1.08
CA ASN A 566 25.46 22.76 -1.11
C ASN A 566 24.29 21.75 -1.03
N ASN A 567 23.25 21.99 -1.81
CA ASN A 567 22.04 21.18 -1.84
C ASN A 567 21.57 21.11 -3.30
N LEU A 568 21.40 19.89 -3.82
CA LEU A 568 20.89 19.64 -5.19
C LEU A 568 19.52 18.95 -5.20
N GLY A 569 18.89 18.83 -4.04
CA GLY A 569 17.53 18.29 -3.84
C GLY A 569 16.43 19.35 -3.98
N ASP A 570 15.35 19.20 -3.21
CA ASP A 570 14.15 20.05 -3.23
C ASP A 570 14.42 21.56 -3.24
N ALA A 571 15.42 22.02 -2.47
CA ALA A 571 15.78 23.43 -2.38
C ALA A 571 16.32 23.97 -3.70
N PHE A 572 17.09 23.16 -4.42
CA PHE A 572 17.62 23.52 -5.73
C PHE A 572 16.56 23.48 -6.81
N HIS A 573 15.71 22.45 -6.81
CA HIS A 573 14.54 22.40 -7.68
C HIS A 573 13.66 23.65 -7.51
N THR A 574 13.37 24.03 -6.26
CA THR A 574 12.61 25.25 -5.92
C THR A 574 13.32 26.52 -6.39
N TYR A 575 14.63 26.60 -6.22
CA TYR A 575 15.43 27.74 -6.69
C TYR A 575 15.34 27.89 -8.22
N LEU A 576 15.58 26.81 -8.97
CA LEU A 576 15.54 26.83 -10.44
C LEU A 576 14.15 27.20 -10.95
N SER A 577 13.10 26.63 -10.36
CA SER A 577 11.71 26.95 -10.69
C SER A 577 11.42 28.44 -10.51
N ASN A 578 11.71 29.00 -9.33
CA ASN A 578 11.51 30.42 -9.05
C ASN A 578 12.35 31.32 -9.95
N LYS A 579 13.60 30.92 -10.23
CA LYS A 579 14.51 31.66 -11.11
C LYS A 579 13.99 31.69 -12.53
N GLN A 580 13.44 30.58 -13.04
CA GLN A 580 12.85 30.54 -14.36
C GLN A 580 11.57 31.36 -14.45
N LEU A 581 10.68 31.26 -13.46
CA LEU A 581 9.45 32.06 -13.39
C LEU A 581 9.72 33.57 -13.35
N ARG A 582 10.85 34.00 -12.78
CA ARG A 582 11.29 35.40 -12.73
C ARG A 582 11.99 35.82 -14.02
N ASP A 583 12.98 35.06 -14.46
CA ASP A 583 13.89 35.48 -15.52
C ASP A 583 13.33 35.22 -16.93
N LEU A 584 12.54 34.16 -17.10
CA LEU A 584 11.91 33.81 -18.39
C LEU A 584 10.41 34.12 -18.42
N GLY A 585 9.78 34.40 -17.27
CA GLY A 585 8.36 34.74 -17.23
C GLY A 585 8.04 35.99 -18.04
N SER A 586 8.87 37.04 -17.97
CA SER A 586 8.64 38.29 -18.68
C SER A 586 8.80 38.17 -20.20
N SER A 587 9.60 37.20 -20.66
CA SER A 587 10.00 37.04 -22.07
C SER A 587 9.20 35.97 -22.82
N GLN A 588 8.30 35.24 -22.15
CA GLN A 588 7.43 34.29 -22.84
C GLN A 588 6.32 35.04 -23.59
N PRO A 589 6.16 34.82 -24.90
CA PRO A 589 5.02 35.36 -25.62
C PRO A 589 3.72 34.81 -25.02
N ASN A 590 2.69 35.65 -24.97
CA ASN A 590 1.36 35.25 -24.53
C ASN A 590 0.68 34.44 -25.65
N VAL A 591 1.12 33.19 -25.81
CA VAL A 591 0.63 32.27 -26.84
C VAL A 591 -0.56 31.49 -26.27
N GLN A 592 -1.60 31.34 -27.08
CA GLN A 592 -2.72 30.45 -26.73
C GLN A 592 -2.26 29.00 -26.74
N PHE A 593 -2.72 28.25 -25.75
CA PHE A 593 -2.46 26.82 -25.66
C PHE A 593 -3.43 26.01 -26.50
N TYR A 594 -3.02 24.80 -26.88
CA TYR A 594 -3.88 23.82 -27.54
C TYR A 594 -5.22 23.63 -26.81
N GLN A 595 -5.14 23.49 -25.49
CA GLN A 595 -6.29 23.28 -24.60
C GLN A 595 -7.23 24.49 -24.47
N ALA A 596 -6.84 25.67 -24.99
CA ALA A 596 -7.72 26.84 -24.98
C ALA A 596 -8.99 26.63 -25.81
N ARG A 597 -8.97 25.69 -26.78
CA ARG A 597 -10.16 25.30 -27.57
C ARG A 597 -11.31 24.81 -26.69
N ALA A 598 -11.02 24.19 -25.54
CA ALA A 598 -12.05 23.70 -24.64
C ALA A 598 -12.70 24.79 -23.76
N ILE A 599 -12.20 26.03 -23.78
CA ILE A 599 -12.69 27.10 -22.89
C ILE A 599 -14.19 27.38 -23.08
N ALA A 600 -14.65 27.37 -24.33
CA ALA A 600 -16.06 27.62 -24.66
C ALA A 600 -17.01 26.56 -24.06
N GLU A 601 -16.51 25.36 -23.77
CA GLU A 601 -17.28 24.23 -23.23
C GLU A 601 -16.98 23.93 -21.76
N LEU A 602 -16.15 24.77 -21.10
CA LEU A 602 -15.77 24.57 -19.69
C LEU A 602 -16.98 24.49 -18.76
N LYS A 603 -18.09 25.16 -19.07
CA LYS A 603 -19.30 25.07 -18.27
C LYS A 603 -19.87 23.64 -18.27
N SER A 604 -19.97 23.02 -19.45
CA SER A 604 -20.45 21.64 -19.59
C SER A 604 -19.49 20.65 -18.94
N ILE A 605 -18.18 20.85 -19.08
CA ILE A 605 -17.18 20.01 -18.41
C ILE A 605 -17.28 20.13 -16.89
N ASN A 606 -17.51 21.34 -16.35
CA ASN A 606 -17.70 21.54 -14.91
C ASN A 606 -18.98 20.88 -14.37
N GLU A 607 -20.04 20.76 -15.16
CA GLU A 607 -21.28 20.08 -14.77
C GLU A 607 -21.10 18.56 -14.57
N MET A 608 -20.04 17.97 -15.15
CA MET A 608 -19.68 16.55 -14.96
C MET A 608 -18.92 16.29 -13.66
N LEU A 609 -18.49 17.34 -12.95
CA LEU A 609 -17.65 17.20 -11.76
C LEU A 609 -18.48 16.85 -10.51
N PRO A 610 -17.90 16.06 -9.56
CA PRO A 610 -18.51 15.85 -8.26
C PRO A 610 -18.78 17.16 -7.52
N THR A 611 -19.83 17.18 -6.69
CA THR A 611 -20.23 18.37 -5.92
C THR A 611 -19.05 18.93 -5.11
N GLY A 612 -18.75 20.21 -5.29
CA GLY A 612 -17.67 20.91 -4.60
C GLY A 612 -16.32 20.89 -5.32
N VAL A 613 -16.17 20.11 -6.40
CA VAL A 613 -14.96 20.11 -7.23
C VAL A 613 -15.07 21.17 -8.33
N ARG A 614 -14.01 21.96 -8.55
CA ARG A 614 -13.95 23.00 -9.58
C ARG A 614 -12.75 22.82 -10.51
N LEU A 615 -12.97 22.93 -11.82
CA LEU A 615 -11.90 22.91 -12.82
C LEU A 615 -11.34 24.30 -13.09
N THR A 616 -10.01 24.41 -13.09
CA THR A 616 -9.25 25.55 -13.63
C THR A 616 -8.45 25.07 -14.84
N LEU A 617 -8.71 25.62 -16.02
CA LEU A 617 -8.01 25.30 -17.26
C LEU A 617 -7.26 26.53 -17.78
N PRO A 618 -5.92 26.58 -17.62
CA PRO A 618 -5.12 27.68 -18.15
C PRO A 618 -5.19 27.78 -19.69
N ALA A 619 -5.57 28.94 -20.20
CA ALA A 619 -5.68 29.20 -21.64
C ALA A 619 -4.35 29.54 -22.32
N ASN A 620 -3.38 30.03 -21.54
CA ASN A 620 -2.16 30.64 -22.03
C ASN A 620 -1.05 30.59 -20.97
N SER A 621 0.15 31.03 -21.36
CA SER A 621 1.34 31.03 -20.50
C SER A 621 1.21 31.94 -19.27
N VAL A 622 0.41 33.01 -19.33
CA VAL A 622 0.18 33.93 -18.20
C VAL A 622 -0.66 33.26 -17.11
N GLU A 623 -1.75 32.60 -17.50
CA GLU A 623 -2.63 31.88 -16.58
C GLU A 623 -1.95 30.67 -15.95
N LEU A 624 -1.17 29.91 -16.73
CA LEU A 624 -0.42 28.75 -16.23
C LEU A 624 0.64 29.18 -15.21
N ARG A 625 1.28 30.33 -15.45
CA ARG A 625 2.22 30.92 -14.49
C ARG A 625 1.55 31.37 -13.20
N SER A 626 0.37 31.98 -13.31
CA SER A 626 -0.45 32.36 -12.15
C SER A 626 -0.80 31.12 -11.31
N LEU A 627 -1.19 30.03 -11.97
CA LEU A 627 -1.45 28.75 -11.33
C LEU A 627 -0.20 28.20 -10.62
N GLY A 628 0.94 28.13 -11.30
CA GLY A 628 2.19 27.64 -10.70
C GLY A 628 2.67 28.46 -9.51
N ARG A 629 2.52 29.80 -9.55
CA ARG A 629 2.83 30.68 -8.41
C ARG A 629 1.90 30.43 -7.22
N LYS A 630 0.59 30.28 -7.46
CA LYS A 630 -0.39 29.96 -6.41
C LYS A 630 -0.10 28.61 -5.77
N GLN A 631 0.34 27.64 -6.56
CA GLN A 631 0.61 26.29 -6.10
C GLN A 631 2.03 26.06 -5.57
N ARG A 632 2.94 27.04 -5.71
CA ARG A 632 4.36 26.94 -5.29
C ARG A 632 5.10 25.72 -5.89
N HIS A 633 4.85 25.40 -7.16
CA HIS A 633 5.64 24.40 -7.89
C HIS A 633 5.85 24.77 -9.37
N CYS A 634 6.61 23.93 -10.09
CA CYS A 634 7.21 24.18 -11.41
C CYS A 634 6.24 24.24 -12.60
N VAL A 635 4.95 23.95 -12.44
CA VAL A 635 3.99 23.85 -13.57
C VAL A 635 3.85 25.14 -14.39
N GLY A 636 4.16 26.30 -13.78
CA GLY A 636 4.09 27.60 -14.43
C GLY A 636 5.32 27.99 -15.27
N THR A 637 6.29 27.08 -15.39
CA THR A 637 7.58 27.33 -16.05
C THR A 637 7.48 27.17 -17.58
N LYS A 638 8.54 27.58 -18.29
CA LYS A 638 8.56 27.60 -19.75
C LYS A 638 8.36 26.22 -20.36
N HIS A 639 9.00 25.20 -19.81
CA HIS A 639 8.88 23.84 -20.29
C HIS A 639 7.42 23.38 -20.44
N TYR A 640 6.61 23.54 -19.39
CA TYR A 640 5.21 23.14 -19.41
C TYR A 640 4.36 24.00 -20.34
N ALA A 641 4.64 25.31 -20.41
CA ALA A 641 3.96 26.20 -21.32
C ALA A 641 4.18 25.79 -22.79
N ASP A 642 5.43 25.48 -23.16
CA ASP A 642 5.77 25.07 -24.54
C ASP A 642 5.04 23.77 -24.92
N ARG A 643 4.94 22.81 -24.00
CA ARG A 643 4.17 21.56 -24.19
C ARG A 643 2.64 21.76 -24.27
N CYS A 644 2.11 22.81 -23.65
CA CYS A 644 0.71 23.18 -23.81
C CYS A 644 0.45 23.93 -25.12
N VAL A 645 1.44 24.65 -25.64
CA VAL A 645 1.35 25.35 -26.95
C VAL A 645 1.27 24.35 -28.09
N ASP A 646 2.18 23.37 -28.14
CA ASP A 646 2.18 22.34 -29.20
C ASP A 646 1.10 21.25 -29.01
N GLY A 647 0.48 21.22 -27.83
CA GLY A 647 -0.57 20.26 -27.48
C GLY A 647 -0.05 18.87 -27.12
N SER A 648 1.26 18.71 -26.91
CA SER A 648 1.85 17.48 -26.37
C SER A 648 1.40 17.21 -24.93
N SER A 649 1.02 18.25 -24.18
CA SER A 649 0.45 18.12 -22.84
C SER A 649 -0.79 18.97 -22.64
N ILE A 650 -1.75 18.39 -21.92
CA ILE A 650 -2.92 19.09 -21.38
C ILE A 650 -2.71 19.21 -19.86
N ILE A 651 -2.72 20.45 -19.36
CA ILE A 651 -2.50 20.77 -17.96
C ILE A 651 -3.69 21.54 -17.42
N PHE A 652 -4.26 21.07 -16.32
CA PHE A 652 -5.36 21.71 -15.61
C PHE A 652 -5.24 21.50 -14.09
N ALA A 653 -6.08 22.17 -13.32
CA ALA A 653 -6.17 21.98 -11.90
C ALA A 653 -7.60 21.71 -11.43
N LEU A 654 -7.74 20.84 -10.43
CA LEU A 654 -8.99 20.58 -9.73
C LEU A 654 -8.89 21.14 -8.31
N SER A 655 -9.88 21.92 -7.88
CA SER A 655 -9.99 22.41 -6.51
C SER A 655 -11.13 21.72 -5.78
N THR A 656 -10.90 21.25 -4.55
CA THR A 656 -11.94 20.71 -3.65
C THR A 656 -12.46 21.75 -2.66
N GLY A 657 -11.92 22.97 -2.69
CA GLY A 657 -12.29 24.04 -1.78
C GLY A 657 -11.81 25.41 -2.26
N VAL A 658 -11.65 26.34 -1.32
CA VAL A 658 -11.32 27.75 -1.61
C VAL A 658 -9.84 28.03 -1.34
N ARG A 659 -9.17 27.19 -0.54
CA ARG A 659 -7.78 27.41 -0.16
C ARG A 659 -6.82 26.88 -1.23
N SER A 660 -5.63 27.48 -1.30
CA SER A 660 -4.61 27.08 -2.29
C SER A 660 -4.07 25.66 -2.07
N ASP A 661 -4.10 25.16 -0.84
CA ASP A 661 -3.74 23.78 -0.46
C ASP A 661 -4.82 22.74 -0.80
N GLU A 662 -5.98 23.18 -1.28
CA GLU A 662 -7.09 22.34 -1.74
C GLU A 662 -7.20 22.31 -3.27
N THR A 663 -6.14 22.75 -3.98
CA THR A 663 -6.04 22.71 -5.43
C THR A 663 -4.92 21.77 -5.85
N PHE A 664 -5.17 20.97 -6.89
CA PHE A 664 -4.28 19.93 -7.37
C PHE A 664 -4.13 20.04 -8.89
N THR A 665 -2.89 20.10 -9.38
CA THR A 665 -2.59 20.16 -10.81
C THR A 665 -2.34 18.78 -11.39
N TYR A 666 -2.85 18.56 -12.60
CA TYR A 666 -2.69 17.33 -13.36
C TYR A 666 -2.12 17.66 -14.74
N GLN A 667 -1.10 16.92 -15.15
CA GLN A 667 -0.54 16.96 -16.49
C GLN A 667 -0.77 15.62 -17.18
N PHE A 668 -1.49 15.65 -18.29
CA PHE A 668 -1.67 14.49 -19.15
C PHE A 668 -0.95 14.68 -20.48
N GLU A 669 -0.39 13.59 -21.00
CA GLU A 669 0.08 13.54 -22.37
C GLU A 669 -1.08 13.27 -23.32
N ARG A 670 -1.22 14.13 -24.34
CA ARG A 670 -2.38 14.11 -25.23
C ARG A 670 -2.50 12.79 -26.00
N TYR A 671 -1.40 12.29 -26.54
CA TYR A 671 -1.44 11.16 -27.47
C TYR A 671 -1.60 9.81 -26.76
N SER A 672 -0.85 9.59 -25.67
CA SER A 672 -0.88 8.35 -24.89
C SER A 672 -2.02 8.29 -23.85
N ASN A 673 -2.64 9.44 -23.53
CA ASN A 673 -3.56 9.62 -22.40
C ASN A 673 -2.92 9.39 -21.02
N ARG A 674 -1.59 9.33 -20.95
CA ARG A 674 -0.87 9.05 -19.70
C ARG A 674 -0.91 10.26 -18.76
N LEU A 675 -1.13 9.99 -17.49
CA LEU A 675 -0.93 10.97 -16.43
C LEU A 675 0.58 11.07 -16.14
N ASN A 676 1.20 12.14 -16.60
CA ASN A 676 2.64 12.37 -16.41
C ASN A 676 2.95 12.86 -15.00
N GLN A 677 2.10 13.74 -14.47
CA GLN A 677 2.34 14.35 -13.16
C GLN A 677 1.02 14.74 -12.49
N ALA A 678 0.94 14.47 -11.18
CA ALA A 678 -0.13 14.93 -10.31
C ALA A 678 0.48 15.47 -9.01
N LYS A 679 0.25 16.75 -8.71
CA LYS A 679 0.81 17.43 -7.54
C LYS A 679 -0.21 18.39 -6.94
N GLY A 680 -0.19 18.51 -5.62
CA GLY A 680 -0.85 19.60 -4.90
C GLY A 680 0.12 20.73 -4.57
N PHE A 681 -0.35 21.62 -3.70
CA PHE A 681 0.43 22.75 -3.21
C PHE A 681 1.80 22.33 -2.68
N ALA A 682 2.84 23.02 -3.13
CA ALA A 682 4.25 22.77 -2.79
C ALA A 682 4.69 21.31 -3.00
N ASN A 683 4.29 20.71 -4.14
CA ASN A 683 4.60 19.33 -4.53
C ASN A 683 4.01 18.25 -3.59
N SER A 684 2.96 18.56 -2.84
CA SER A 684 2.26 17.56 -2.04
C SER A 684 1.61 16.49 -2.91
N SER A 685 1.33 15.31 -2.34
CA SER A 685 0.54 14.28 -3.00
C SER A 685 -0.91 14.72 -3.24
N THR A 686 -1.54 14.16 -4.26
CA THR A 686 -2.96 14.36 -4.54
C THR A 686 -3.83 13.33 -3.80
N PRO A 687 -5.08 13.66 -3.43
CA PRO A 687 -6.04 12.69 -2.92
C PRO A 687 -6.33 11.59 -3.96
N PRO A 688 -6.27 10.29 -3.60
CA PRO A 688 -6.52 9.20 -4.55
C PRO A 688 -7.88 9.27 -5.26
N ALA A 689 -8.90 9.79 -4.57
CA ALA A 689 -10.25 9.93 -5.12
C ALA A 689 -10.36 10.95 -6.28
N LEU A 690 -9.39 11.86 -6.46
CA LEU A 690 -9.43 12.86 -7.52
C LEU A 690 -8.78 12.39 -8.82
N GLU A 691 -7.95 11.35 -8.80
CA GLU A 691 -7.29 10.88 -10.02
C GLU A 691 -8.28 10.33 -11.06
N PRO A 692 -9.28 9.49 -10.71
CA PRO A 692 -10.30 9.06 -11.66
C PRO A 692 -11.08 10.25 -12.25
N VAL A 693 -11.38 11.26 -11.42
CA VAL A 693 -12.05 12.50 -11.86
C VAL A 693 -11.19 13.25 -12.87
N ALA A 694 -9.89 13.40 -12.60
CA ALA A 694 -8.95 14.05 -13.50
C ALA A 694 -8.85 13.33 -14.86
N ARG A 695 -8.89 11.99 -14.87
CA ARG A 695 -8.88 11.22 -16.13
C ARG A 695 -10.11 11.48 -16.99
N GLU A 696 -11.30 11.58 -16.39
CA GLU A 696 -12.53 11.90 -17.11
C GLU A 696 -12.52 13.35 -17.62
N VAL A 697 -12.07 14.30 -16.81
CA VAL A 697 -11.89 15.70 -17.23
C VAL A 697 -10.92 15.81 -18.40
N PHE A 698 -9.79 15.10 -18.34
CA PHE A 698 -8.83 15.06 -19.44
C PHE A 698 -9.46 14.54 -20.74
N LYS A 699 -10.20 13.42 -20.69
CA LYS A 699 -10.90 12.87 -21.87
C LYS A 699 -11.88 13.89 -22.47
N ALA A 700 -12.64 14.59 -21.62
CA ALA A 700 -13.57 15.61 -22.06
C ALA A 700 -12.84 16.79 -22.74
N ILE A 701 -11.80 17.34 -22.12
CA ILE A 701 -11.00 18.43 -22.70
C ILE A 701 -10.39 17.99 -24.03
N LYS A 702 -9.76 16.81 -24.07
CA LYS A 702 -9.13 16.27 -25.28
C LYS A 702 -10.14 16.11 -26.41
N SER A 703 -11.28 15.46 -26.15
CA SER A 703 -12.34 15.26 -27.14
C SER A 703 -12.87 16.57 -27.72
N THR A 704 -13.14 17.57 -26.87
CA THR A 704 -13.55 18.91 -27.33
C THR A 704 -12.47 19.56 -28.19
N CYS A 705 -11.20 19.51 -27.76
CA CYS A 705 -10.10 20.12 -28.50
C CYS A 705 -9.87 19.45 -29.87
N GLU A 706 -9.99 18.11 -29.95
CA GLU A 706 -9.84 17.34 -31.19
C GLU A 706 -10.98 17.61 -32.17
N ARG A 707 -12.22 17.68 -31.67
CA ARG A 707 -13.38 18.04 -32.49
C ARG A 707 -13.25 19.45 -33.08
N ILE A 708 -12.85 20.43 -32.27
CA ILE A 708 -12.67 21.81 -32.75
C ILE A 708 -11.51 21.89 -33.75
N ALA A 709 -10.40 21.19 -33.49
CA ALA A 709 -9.27 21.14 -34.40
C ALA A 709 -9.64 20.53 -35.77
N ALA A 710 -10.48 19.50 -35.82
CA ALA A 710 -10.97 18.92 -37.06
C ALA A 710 -11.79 19.93 -37.89
N ILE A 711 -12.69 20.67 -37.23
CA ILE A 711 -13.50 21.72 -37.89
C ILE A 711 -12.60 22.84 -38.45
N GLU A 712 -11.57 23.26 -37.72
CA GLU A 712 -10.62 24.30 -38.15
C GLU A 712 -9.82 23.89 -39.41
N VAL A 713 -9.53 22.60 -39.58
CA VAL A 713 -8.83 22.05 -40.75
C VAL A 713 -9.77 22.03 -41.95
N ASP A 714 -10.97 21.46 -41.81
CA ASP A 714 -11.97 21.41 -42.89
C ASP A 714 -12.33 22.81 -43.42
N THR A 715 -12.39 23.80 -42.52
CA THR A 715 -12.71 25.19 -42.89
C THR A 715 -11.56 25.86 -43.65
N LYS A 716 -10.30 25.53 -43.33
CA LYS A 716 -9.13 26.07 -44.05
C LYS A 716 -8.99 25.45 -45.43
N ASP A 717 -9.24 24.15 -45.56
CA ASP A 717 -9.20 23.45 -46.84
C ASP A 717 -10.35 23.91 -47.76
N ALA A 718 -11.52 24.24 -47.20
CA ALA A 718 -12.64 24.84 -47.92
C ALA A 718 -12.43 26.31 -48.33
N ILE A 719 -11.52 27.04 -47.69
CA ILE A 719 -11.14 28.41 -48.06
C ILE A 719 -9.97 28.43 -49.06
N ALA A 720 -9.15 27.37 -49.07
CA ALA A 720 -8.02 27.20 -49.99
C ALA A 720 -8.41 26.58 -51.35
N ALA A 721 -9.54 25.88 -51.40
CA ALA A 721 -10.21 25.41 -52.62
C ALA A 721 -11.14 26.48 -53.20
#